data_AF-A0A3C0WLG0-F1
#
_entry.id   AF-A0A3C0WLG0-F1
#
_cell.length_a   1.000
_cell.length_b   1.000
_cell.length_c   1.000
_cell.angle_alpha   90.00
_cell.angle_beta   90.00
_cell.angle_gamma   90.00
#
_symmetry.space_group_name_H-M   'P 1'
#
loop_
_entity.id
_entity.type
_entity.pdbx_description
1 polymer ?
#
loop_
_entity_poly.entity_id
_entity_poly.type
_entity_poly.pdbx_seq_one_letter_code
_entity_poly.pdbx_strand_id
1 'polypeptide(L)'
;VPRGHCPLRCRYLPYQQWFTQLALIFLIAPSAIYAQENPETLTDEISSIIQKYCVDCHGPDESQAQLNLESLSRDLPLVKHRRTWLTIVDRVVGGEMPPDDAPQLSEDERDQLTSFLSDSIERFDYEAIKNPGFESIRRLTSRELEFTLGDLFGVSVDVASKFPVDLSGTSGFDNSANTLFIQPQLLDRYISAADEAIRVALSDYPESAEQKASFDHFFHTKPKGDQEESETASRLISTFLPRAYRRPVTQAEMDTLLTRYKKARESGKSFNESMRLAVKLALISPNFIMHIGETPADSKPMRVSSIELANRLSYFLWASMPDNELLQLAASGKLHDNATLMKQVDRMIDDPRAQTLGTVFASQWLGFEDLGTRIRLDPIDNPWCTESLMTAMREETAMFFVSLITDDRSVSELISADYTFMNEELASHYRIEGVKGIEMRRVSTAENVRGGVLSHGSVLAITSFPYRTSPVIRGRWILTDLLGTPPPPPPPGADEIDEEIAFDEGLTAREKLELHSDSPRCASCHKQIDPLGFGLENFDFFGRYRTRNRRQVIDSKGQLPDGTVFRGADGLKEAIVTHRHDDLVHQVIRKMLSYSLGRQLEYYDEAAIIRIGKALEANEFRMKTLIKQIVLSYPFQYKQHQTEN
;
A
#
# COMPACT_ATOMS: atom_id res chain seq x y z
N VAL A 1 -23.11 17.96 -53.09
CA VAL A 1 -23.06 18.67 -54.41
C VAL A 1 -24.49 18.75 -54.91
N PRO A 2 -25.01 19.90 -55.41
CA PRO A 2 -24.34 21.09 -55.98
C PRO A 2 -24.44 22.35 -55.09
N ARG A 3 -23.41 23.22 -55.07
CA ARG A 3 -23.20 24.46 -55.89
C ARG A 3 -24.35 25.48 -55.72
N GLY A 4 -24.16 26.75 -55.39
CA GLY A 4 -22.98 27.59 -55.21
C GLY A 4 -23.36 29.07 -55.39
N HIS A 5 -22.61 29.95 -54.71
CA HIS A 5 -22.25 31.34 -55.07
C HIS A 5 -23.26 32.50 -54.87
N CYS A 6 -22.95 33.35 -53.87
CA CYS A 6 -22.62 34.81 -53.91
C CYS A 6 -23.18 35.68 -55.06
N PRO A 7 -23.47 37.00 -54.88
CA PRO A 7 -22.45 37.95 -54.38
C PRO A 7 -22.90 39.28 -53.69
N LEU A 8 -21.99 39.79 -52.84
CA LEU A 8 -21.37 41.14 -52.78
C LEU A 8 -22.18 42.47 -52.75
N ARG A 9 -21.77 43.29 -51.77
CA ARG A 9 -21.21 44.68 -51.86
C ARG A 9 -22.06 45.91 -51.47
N CYS A 10 -21.62 46.50 -50.35
CA CYS A 10 -21.09 47.88 -50.17
C CYS A 10 -21.81 49.12 -50.71
N ARG A 11 -22.06 50.09 -49.81
CA ARG A 11 -21.78 51.55 -49.91
C ARG A 11 -22.04 52.21 -48.53
N TYR A 12 -21.01 52.65 -47.79
CA TYR A 12 -20.40 54.00 -47.72
C TYR A 12 -21.34 55.15 -47.24
N LEU A 13 -21.20 55.51 -45.95
CA LEU A 13 -20.97 56.83 -45.27
C LEU A 13 -21.54 58.14 -45.90
N PRO A 14 -21.85 59.25 -45.15
CA PRO A 14 -21.00 59.78 -44.05
C PRO A 14 -21.62 60.70 -42.92
N TYR A 15 -20.78 60.95 -41.90
CA TYR A 15 -20.43 62.23 -41.21
C TYR A 15 -21.22 62.88 -40.04
N GLN A 16 -20.39 63.32 -39.06
CA GLN A 16 -20.50 64.32 -37.97
C GLN A 16 -21.00 63.85 -36.58
N GLN A 17 -20.09 63.50 -35.66
CA GLN A 17 -19.25 64.36 -34.78
C GLN A 17 -20.01 64.96 -33.59
N TRP A 18 -19.91 64.30 -32.43
CA TRP A 18 -19.87 64.94 -31.11
C TRP A 18 -18.78 64.27 -30.27
N PHE A 19 -17.82 65.09 -29.84
CA PHE A 19 -16.80 64.79 -28.83
C PHE A 19 -17.43 64.83 -27.44
N THR A 20 -17.08 63.87 -26.57
CA THR A 20 -16.35 64.10 -25.29
C THR A 20 -16.22 62.80 -24.49
N GLN A 21 -14.97 62.30 -24.44
CA GLN A 21 -14.23 61.75 -23.29
C GLN A 21 -14.97 60.95 -22.20
N LEU A 22 -14.77 59.63 -22.23
CA LEU A 22 -14.56 58.78 -21.04
C LEU A 22 -13.74 57.56 -21.50
N ALA A 23 -12.42 57.73 -21.54
CA ALA A 23 -11.49 56.64 -21.76
C ALA A 23 -11.32 55.88 -20.43
N LEU A 24 -12.10 54.81 -20.26
CA LEU A 24 -11.76 53.78 -19.28
C LEU A 24 -10.51 53.06 -19.80
N ILE A 25 -9.39 53.31 -19.13
CA ILE A 25 -8.16 52.55 -19.27
C ILE A 25 -8.45 51.14 -18.73
N PHE A 26 -8.74 50.20 -19.62
CA PHE A 26 -8.61 48.77 -19.32
C PHE A 26 -7.11 48.47 -19.24
N LEU A 27 -6.54 48.62 -18.04
CA LEU A 27 -5.28 47.98 -17.67
C LEU A 27 -5.56 46.47 -17.60
N ILE A 28 -5.38 45.80 -18.73
CA ILE A 28 -5.12 44.35 -18.73
C ILE A 28 -3.74 44.21 -18.11
N ALA A 29 -3.69 44.06 -16.78
CA ALA A 29 -2.51 43.54 -16.13
C ALA A 29 -2.32 42.12 -16.68
N PRO A 30 -1.19 41.80 -17.33
CA PRO A 30 -0.87 40.41 -17.57
C PRO A 30 -0.66 39.80 -16.19
N SER A 31 -1.53 38.88 -15.80
CA SER A 31 -1.24 37.92 -14.73
C SER A 31 -0.06 37.09 -15.22
N ALA A 32 1.14 37.64 -15.07
CA ALA A 32 2.36 36.85 -15.12
C ALA A 32 2.24 35.88 -13.96
N ILE A 33 1.84 34.64 -14.28
CA ILE A 33 2.17 33.49 -13.45
C ILE A 33 3.70 33.47 -13.49
N TYR A 34 4.33 34.15 -12.54
CA TYR A 34 5.73 33.91 -12.24
C TYR A 34 5.77 32.45 -11.78
N ALA A 35 6.29 31.57 -12.64
CA ALA A 35 6.88 30.34 -12.16
C ALA A 35 8.03 30.79 -11.25
N GLN A 36 7.77 30.80 -9.94
CA GLN A 36 8.77 31.13 -8.95
C GLN A 36 9.81 30.00 -9.04
N GLU A 37 11.03 30.32 -9.47
CA GLU A 37 12.13 29.35 -9.47
C GLU A 37 12.24 28.80 -8.05
N ASN A 38 12.19 27.46 -7.91
CA ASN A 38 12.34 26.82 -6.61
C ASN A 38 13.70 27.23 -6.03
N PRO A 39 13.75 27.80 -4.82
CA PRO A 39 14.98 28.34 -4.29
C PRO A 39 16.03 27.23 -4.12
N GLU A 40 17.18 27.38 -4.78
CA GLU A 40 18.34 26.47 -4.64
C GLU A 40 19.02 26.60 -3.27
N THR A 41 18.66 27.63 -2.50
CA THR A 41 19.12 27.90 -1.13
C THR A 41 17.98 28.48 -0.29
N LEU A 42 17.94 28.18 1.01
CA LEU A 42 17.11 28.97 1.92
C LEU A 42 17.50 30.45 1.82
N THR A 43 16.54 31.36 1.97
CA THR A 43 16.84 32.80 2.06
C THR A 43 17.66 33.09 3.31
N ASP A 44 18.49 34.14 3.28
CA ASP A 44 19.33 34.53 4.41
C ASP A 44 18.51 34.81 5.67
N GLU A 45 17.32 35.39 5.52
CA GLU A 45 16.39 35.68 6.61
C GLU A 45 15.92 34.40 7.33
N ILE A 46 15.39 33.43 6.58
CA ILE A 46 14.95 32.13 7.11
C ILE A 46 16.10 31.36 7.74
N SER A 47 17.27 31.37 7.10
CA SER A 47 18.48 30.74 7.66
C SER A 47 18.87 31.38 8.99
N SER A 48 18.75 32.71 9.11
CA SER A 48 19.02 33.42 10.36
C SER A 48 18.02 33.08 11.46
N ILE A 49 16.73 32.92 11.14
CA ILE A 49 15.70 32.50 12.10
C ILE A 49 16.01 31.09 12.62
N ILE A 50 16.26 30.11 11.74
CA ILE A 50 16.58 28.74 12.12
C ILE A 50 17.85 28.70 13.00
N GLN A 51 18.89 29.45 12.60
CA GLN A 51 20.14 29.50 13.35
C GLN A 51 19.97 30.11 14.75
N LYS A 52 19.13 31.14 14.89
CA LYS A 52 18.94 31.88 16.13
C LYS A 52 18.06 31.15 17.15
N TYR A 53 17.02 30.46 16.68
CA TYR A 53 15.98 29.91 17.56
C TYR A 53 15.94 28.38 17.63
N CYS A 54 16.63 27.67 16.73
CA CYS A 54 16.47 26.22 16.61
C CYS A 54 17.78 25.44 16.70
N VAL A 55 18.89 25.95 16.15
CA VAL A 55 20.15 25.19 16.03
C VAL A 55 20.82 24.91 17.38
N ASP A 56 20.60 25.73 18.41
CA ASP A 56 21.18 25.48 19.74
C ASP A 56 20.76 24.11 20.31
N CYS A 57 19.53 23.65 20.05
CA CYS A 57 19.02 22.34 20.51
C CYS A 57 18.89 21.29 19.39
N HIS A 58 18.88 21.71 18.12
CA HIS A 58 18.74 20.86 16.94
C HIS A 58 19.91 21.04 15.96
N GLY A 59 21.12 21.22 16.49
CA GLY A 59 22.36 21.38 15.74
C GLY A 59 23.20 20.09 15.71
N PRO A 60 24.45 20.17 15.24
CA PRO A 60 25.38 19.05 15.26
C PRO A 60 25.87 18.68 16.67
N ASP A 61 25.93 19.66 17.58
CA ASP A 61 26.42 19.44 18.95
C ASP A 61 25.33 18.90 19.88
N GLU A 62 24.08 19.34 19.70
CA GLU A 62 22.90 18.85 20.40
C GLU A 62 21.81 18.56 19.37
N SER A 63 21.39 17.30 19.25
CA SER A 63 20.36 16.86 18.29
C SER A 63 19.14 16.30 19.03
N GLN A 64 18.43 17.17 19.75
CA GLN A 64 17.19 16.77 20.43
C GLN A 64 16.22 16.16 19.41
N ALA A 65 15.53 15.09 19.83
CA ALA A 65 14.66 14.27 18.97
C ALA A 65 15.35 13.71 17.70
N GLN A 66 16.69 13.58 17.70
CA GLN A 66 17.50 13.14 16.55
C GLN A 66 17.35 14.05 15.32
N LEU A 67 17.00 15.32 15.53
CA LEU A 67 16.84 16.32 14.48
C LEU A 67 18.07 17.22 14.42
N ASN A 68 18.69 17.30 13.24
CA ASN A 68 19.77 18.24 12.94
C ASN A 68 19.33 19.17 11.81
N LEU A 69 18.95 20.40 12.16
CA LEU A 69 18.44 21.39 11.22
C LEU A 69 19.53 21.98 10.33
N GLU A 70 20.80 21.92 10.73
CA GLU A 70 21.91 22.43 9.94
C GLU A 70 22.19 21.53 8.72
N SER A 71 22.16 20.20 8.90
CA SER A 71 22.24 19.26 7.78
C SER A 71 20.96 19.25 6.95
N LEU A 72 19.80 19.30 7.61
CA LEU A 72 18.49 19.29 6.94
C LEU A 72 18.29 20.51 6.04
N SER A 73 18.70 21.70 6.50
CA SER A 73 18.60 22.97 5.76
C SER A 73 19.50 23.02 4.52
N ARG A 74 20.54 22.17 4.47
CA ARG A 74 21.45 22.06 3.32
C ARG A 74 20.98 21.03 2.29
N ASP A 75 20.18 20.05 2.70
CA ASP A 75 19.69 19.00 1.79
C ASP A 75 18.43 19.45 1.04
N LEU A 76 18.64 20.36 0.09
CA LEU A 76 17.58 20.91 -0.76
C LEU A 76 17.31 20.02 -1.98
N PRO A 77 16.08 20.08 -2.55
CA PRO A 77 14.95 20.91 -2.13
C PRO A 77 14.26 20.38 -0.86
N LEU A 78 13.58 21.26 -0.11
CA LEU A 78 12.91 20.92 1.17
C LEU A 78 11.93 19.74 1.05
N VAL A 79 11.35 19.53 -0.13
CA VAL A 79 10.45 18.40 -0.41
C VAL A 79 11.08 17.02 -0.18
N LYS A 80 12.42 16.89 -0.21
CA LYS A 80 13.14 15.66 0.16
C LYS A 80 12.80 15.20 1.57
N HIS A 81 12.63 16.16 2.48
CA HIS A 81 12.31 15.93 3.89
C HIS A 81 10.94 16.49 4.25
N ARG A 82 9.99 16.46 3.29
CA ARG A 82 8.65 17.06 3.40
C ARG A 82 7.99 16.79 4.76
N ARG A 83 7.97 15.53 5.21
CA ARG A 83 7.32 15.15 6.48
C ARG A 83 7.96 15.84 7.68
N THR A 84 9.29 15.87 7.72
CA THR A 84 10.06 16.50 8.80
C THR A 84 9.79 18.00 8.84
N TRP A 85 9.86 18.67 7.69
CA TRP A 85 9.59 20.11 7.59
C TRP A 85 8.15 20.48 7.96
N LEU A 86 7.15 19.72 7.50
CA LEU A 86 5.77 19.96 7.92
C LEU A 86 5.55 19.72 9.42
N THR A 87 6.23 18.71 10.00
CA THR A 87 6.21 18.51 11.46
C THR A 87 6.81 19.71 12.20
N ILE A 88 7.90 20.29 11.67
CA ILE A 88 8.51 21.50 12.23
C ILE A 88 7.51 22.66 12.15
N VAL A 89 6.85 22.86 11.01
CA VAL A 89 5.79 23.87 10.84
C VAL A 89 4.70 23.67 11.89
N ASP A 90 4.16 22.45 12.04
CA ASP A 90 3.09 22.16 12.99
C ASP A 90 3.49 22.46 14.44
N ARG A 91 4.71 22.08 14.86
CA ARG A 91 5.22 22.34 16.22
C ARG A 91 5.45 23.83 16.47
N VAL A 92 5.91 24.57 15.45
CA VAL A 92 6.09 26.03 15.54
C VAL A 92 4.75 26.74 15.54
N VAL A 93 3.78 26.36 14.70
CA VAL A 93 2.42 26.93 14.72
C VAL A 93 1.71 26.62 16.04
N GLY A 94 1.90 25.41 16.56
CA GLY A 94 1.33 24.97 17.85
C GLY A 94 1.93 25.66 19.08
N GLY A 95 2.99 26.47 18.92
CA GLY A 95 3.66 27.13 20.03
C GLY A 95 4.49 26.19 20.92
N GLU A 96 4.69 24.94 20.48
CA GLU A 96 5.47 23.95 21.22
C GLU A 96 6.98 24.14 21.03
N MET A 97 7.36 24.77 19.91
CA MET A 97 8.73 25.11 19.59
C MET A 97 8.87 26.60 19.25
N PRO A 98 9.92 27.28 19.75
CA PRO A 98 10.89 26.83 20.77
C PRO A 98 10.25 26.60 22.16
N PRO A 99 10.84 25.78 23.04
CA PRO A 99 10.30 25.54 24.39
C PRO A 99 10.30 26.82 25.26
N ASP A 100 9.46 26.85 26.30
CA ASP A 100 9.23 28.03 27.14
C ASP A 100 10.50 28.63 27.78
N ASP A 101 11.54 27.82 27.96
CA ASP A 101 12.83 28.20 28.53
C ASP A 101 13.85 28.70 27.49
N ALA A 102 13.50 28.67 26.20
CA ALA A 102 14.32 29.12 25.08
C ALA A 102 13.84 30.48 24.51
N PRO A 103 14.70 31.22 23.78
CA PRO A 103 14.31 32.43 23.08
C PRO A 103 13.14 32.19 22.12
N GLN A 104 12.08 32.99 22.24
CA GLN A 104 10.85 32.85 21.46
C GLN A 104 10.89 33.67 20.17
N LEU A 105 10.26 33.16 19.11
CA LEU A 105 10.02 33.91 17.87
C LEU A 105 8.94 34.98 18.11
N SER A 106 9.11 36.16 17.50
CA SER A 106 8.00 37.09 17.31
C SER A 106 6.90 36.51 16.40
N GLU A 107 5.68 37.03 16.47
CA GLU A 107 4.59 36.62 15.57
C GLU A 107 5.00 36.76 14.09
N ASP A 108 5.62 37.89 13.72
CA ASP A 108 6.10 38.14 12.36
C ASP A 108 7.16 37.11 11.91
N GLU A 109 8.16 36.79 12.75
CA GLU A 109 9.18 35.77 12.44
C GLU A 109 8.57 34.37 12.31
N ARG A 110 7.58 34.05 13.16
CA ARG A 110 6.86 32.76 13.13
C ARG A 110 6.08 32.62 11.83
N ASP A 111 5.33 33.64 11.44
CA ASP A 111 4.53 33.64 10.21
C ASP A 111 5.42 33.59 8.97
N GLN A 112 6.53 34.33 8.97
CA GLN A 112 7.52 34.28 7.89
C GLN A 112 8.13 32.89 7.72
N LEU A 113 8.58 32.27 8.82
CA LEU A 113 9.19 30.93 8.80
C LEU A 113 8.20 29.88 8.31
N THR A 114 7.03 29.82 8.91
CA THR A 114 6.03 28.79 8.63
C THR A 114 5.47 28.94 7.21
N SER A 115 5.17 30.16 6.77
CA SER A 115 4.70 30.42 5.41
C SER A 115 5.74 30.05 4.36
N PHE A 116 7.02 30.42 4.57
CA PHE A 116 8.10 30.08 3.63
C PHE A 116 8.27 28.56 3.49
N LEU A 117 8.31 27.83 4.61
CA LEU A 117 8.50 26.38 4.60
C LEU A 117 7.33 25.66 3.94
N SER A 118 6.09 26.06 4.28
CA SER A 118 4.88 25.48 3.66
C SER A 118 4.80 25.81 2.17
N ASP A 119 4.99 27.07 1.76
CA ASP A 119 4.94 27.47 0.35
C ASP A 119 6.02 26.76 -0.49
N SER A 120 7.22 26.60 0.06
CA SER A 120 8.33 25.90 -0.62
C SER A 120 8.07 24.42 -0.86
N ILE A 121 7.15 23.82 -0.10
CA ILE A 121 6.74 22.43 -0.25
C ILE A 121 5.48 22.33 -1.13
N GLU A 122 4.47 23.15 -0.85
CA GLU A 122 3.15 23.07 -1.49
C GLU A 122 3.17 23.59 -2.92
N ARG A 123 4.01 24.59 -3.23
CA ARG A 123 4.15 25.17 -4.58
C ARG A 123 5.29 24.58 -5.38
N PHE A 124 5.97 23.57 -4.85
CA PHE A 124 7.07 22.90 -5.54
C PHE A 124 6.56 22.25 -6.84
N ASP A 125 7.21 22.55 -7.97
CA ASP A 125 6.90 21.89 -9.25
C ASP A 125 7.41 20.44 -9.29
N TYR A 126 6.61 19.53 -8.74
CA TYR A 126 6.88 18.10 -8.79
C TYR A 126 6.92 17.55 -10.22
N GLU A 127 6.21 18.17 -11.18
CA GLU A 127 6.18 17.68 -12.56
C GLU A 127 7.52 17.85 -13.30
N ALA A 128 8.38 18.76 -12.82
CA ALA A 128 9.74 18.92 -13.32
C ALA A 128 10.65 17.75 -12.93
N ILE A 129 10.32 16.98 -11.88
CA ILE A 129 11.14 15.84 -11.43
C ILE A 129 10.97 14.66 -12.40
N LYS A 130 12.08 14.26 -13.03
CA LYS A 130 12.15 13.08 -13.91
C LYS A 130 12.97 11.97 -13.27
N ASN A 131 12.51 11.46 -12.14
CA ASN A 131 13.12 10.34 -11.42
C ASN A 131 12.06 9.27 -11.15
N PRO A 132 12.17 8.06 -11.75
CA PRO A 132 11.22 6.96 -11.54
C PRO A 132 11.47 6.18 -10.23
N GLY A 133 12.50 6.56 -9.47
CA GLY A 133 13.02 5.84 -8.33
C GLY A 133 14.02 4.75 -8.73
N PHE A 134 14.64 4.20 -7.69
CA PHE A 134 15.71 3.22 -7.83
C PHE A 134 15.16 1.80 -7.83
N GLU A 135 15.54 1.01 -8.83
CA GLU A 135 15.23 -0.42 -8.84
C GLU A 135 16.17 -1.13 -7.88
N SER A 136 15.59 -1.89 -6.96
CA SER A 136 16.35 -2.73 -6.02
C SER A 136 16.05 -4.19 -6.30
N ILE A 137 17.10 -5.00 -6.38
CA ILE A 137 16.98 -6.45 -6.45
C ILE A 137 16.41 -6.91 -5.11
N ARG A 138 15.35 -7.72 -5.15
CA ARG A 138 14.74 -8.31 -3.96
C ARG A 138 14.46 -9.77 -4.14
N ARG A 139 14.48 -10.55 -3.06
CA ARG A 139 13.87 -11.88 -3.09
C ARG A 139 12.34 -11.79 -3.16
N LEU A 140 11.70 -12.90 -3.52
CA LEU A 140 10.27 -13.06 -3.27
C LEU A 140 10.00 -13.06 -1.76
N THR A 141 8.85 -12.52 -1.36
CA THR A 141 8.32 -12.78 -0.01
C THR A 141 7.98 -14.27 0.13
N SER A 142 7.87 -14.73 1.36
CA SER A 142 7.42 -16.09 1.68
C SER A 142 6.05 -16.40 1.03
N ARG A 143 5.12 -15.44 1.05
CA ARG A 143 3.80 -15.55 0.37
C ARG A 143 3.92 -15.55 -1.15
N GLU A 144 4.71 -14.65 -1.72
CA GLU A 144 4.95 -14.60 -3.17
C GLU A 144 5.59 -15.90 -3.70
N LEU A 145 6.50 -16.48 -2.93
CA LEU A 145 7.12 -17.78 -3.23
C LEU A 145 6.07 -18.91 -3.25
N GLU A 146 5.21 -18.96 -2.23
CA GLU A 146 4.12 -19.92 -2.14
C GLU A 146 3.15 -19.83 -3.32
N PHE A 147 2.66 -18.63 -3.64
CA PHE A 147 1.77 -18.44 -4.79
C PHE A 147 2.46 -18.74 -6.12
N THR A 148 3.72 -18.34 -6.26
CA THR A 148 4.52 -18.65 -7.46
C THR A 148 4.68 -20.16 -7.66
N LEU A 149 4.99 -20.91 -6.60
CA LEU A 149 5.06 -22.37 -6.67
C LEU A 149 3.69 -22.97 -7.01
N GLY A 150 2.63 -22.43 -6.41
CA GLY A 150 1.25 -22.79 -6.70
C GLY A 150 0.89 -22.67 -8.17
N ASP A 151 1.15 -21.50 -8.77
CA ASP A 151 0.87 -21.23 -10.19
C ASP A 151 1.81 -21.97 -11.14
N LEU A 152 3.06 -22.19 -10.73
CA LEU A 152 4.05 -22.92 -11.53
C LEU A 152 3.65 -24.38 -11.70
N PHE A 153 3.17 -25.02 -10.64
CA PHE A 153 2.81 -26.44 -10.62
C PHE A 153 1.32 -26.71 -10.80
N GLY A 154 0.45 -25.73 -10.57
CA GLY A 154 -1.00 -25.89 -10.63
C GLY A 154 -1.60 -26.59 -9.40
N VAL A 155 -0.90 -26.57 -8.27
CA VAL A 155 -1.33 -27.16 -6.99
C VAL A 155 -0.83 -26.31 -5.83
N SER A 156 -1.66 -26.08 -4.82
CA SER A 156 -1.26 -25.31 -3.63
C SER A 156 -0.15 -26.03 -2.86
N VAL A 157 0.86 -25.28 -2.42
CA VAL A 157 2.01 -25.78 -1.67
C VAL A 157 2.22 -24.88 -0.45
N ASP A 158 1.88 -25.34 0.75
CA ASP A 158 2.12 -24.60 1.99
C ASP A 158 3.61 -24.59 2.35
N VAL A 159 4.26 -23.47 2.04
CA VAL A 159 5.66 -23.20 2.36
C VAL A 159 5.85 -21.90 3.11
N ALA A 160 4.96 -20.92 2.96
CA ALA A 160 5.12 -19.61 3.59
C ALA A 160 5.22 -19.74 5.12
N SER A 161 4.44 -20.64 5.72
CA SER A 161 4.44 -20.95 7.16
C SER A 161 5.79 -21.46 7.70
N LYS A 162 6.70 -21.91 6.81
CA LYS A 162 8.02 -22.45 7.17
C LYS A 162 9.13 -21.38 7.16
N PHE A 163 8.81 -20.16 6.75
CA PHE A 163 9.73 -19.03 6.75
C PHE A 163 9.50 -18.13 7.97
N PRO A 164 10.55 -17.43 8.44
CA PRO A 164 10.36 -16.28 9.32
C PRO A 164 9.46 -15.23 8.66
N VAL A 165 8.77 -14.43 9.48
CA VAL A 165 7.95 -13.31 8.99
C VAL A 165 8.83 -12.30 8.26
N ASP A 166 8.41 -11.92 7.07
CA ASP A 166 9.06 -10.90 6.27
C ASP A 166 8.86 -9.50 6.89
N LEU A 167 9.93 -8.71 6.93
CA LEU A 167 9.85 -7.36 7.50
C LEU A 167 9.25 -6.40 6.47
N SER A 168 8.23 -5.65 6.89
CA SER A 168 7.52 -4.67 6.06
C SER A 168 8.32 -3.41 5.71
N GLY A 169 9.48 -3.22 6.35
CA GLY A 169 10.32 -2.03 6.16
C GLY A 169 9.58 -0.72 6.43
N THR A 170 10.02 0.34 5.76
CA THR A 170 9.46 1.70 5.87
C THR A 170 8.25 1.94 4.97
N SER A 171 8.03 1.12 3.94
CA SER A 171 6.83 1.19 3.09
C SER A 171 5.57 0.69 3.80
N GLY A 172 5.74 -0.20 4.78
CA GLY A 172 4.63 -0.89 5.45
C GLY A 172 4.18 -2.16 4.72
N PHE A 173 4.97 -2.68 3.76
CA PHE A 173 4.67 -3.90 3.02
C PHE A 173 5.88 -4.85 2.98
N ASP A 174 5.63 -6.14 3.17
CA ASP A 174 6.62 -7.22 3.15
C ASP A 174 7.40 -7.29 1.84
N ASN A 175 6.80 -6.86 0.73
CA ASN A 175 7.42 -6.83 -0.59
C ASN A 175 8.41 -5.66 -0.79
N SER A 176 8.74 -4.92 0.27
CA SER A 176 9.72 -3.82 0.23
C SER A 176 11.14 -4.32 -0.03
N ALA A 177 11.77 -3.83 -1.09
CA ALA A 177 13.09 -4.31 -1.50
C ALA A 177 14.20 -4.05 -0.46
N ASN A 178 14.07 -3.00 0.37
CA ASN A 178 15.07 -2.65 1.39
C ASN A 178 15.17 -3.64 2.56
N THR A 179 14.23 -4.57 2.70
CA THR A 179 14.26 -5.62 3.74
C THR A 179 14.47 -7.02 3.17
N LEU A 180 14.38 -7.19 1.85
CA LEU A 180 14.32 -8.47 1.16
C LEU A 180 15.66 -8.86 0.50
N PHE A 181 16.72 -8.91 1.29
CA PHE A 181 18.00 -9.51 0.90
C PHE A 181 18.08 -10.99 1.29
N ILE A 182 18.99 -11.74 0.65
CA ILE A 182 19.22 -13.15 0.99
C ILE A 182 20.06 -13.24 2.26
N GLN A 183 19.45 -13.72 3.33
CA GLN A 183 20.13 -14.06 4.58
C GLN A 183 20.61 -15.52 4.53
N PRO A 184 21.84 -15.84 4.99
CA PRO A 184 22.35 -17.21 4.97
C PRO A 184 21.41 -18.23 5.64
N GLN A 185 20.69 -17.82 6.68
CA GLN A 185 19.75 -18.65 7.43
C GLN A 185 18.52 -19.07 6.62
N LEU A 186 18.22 -18.37 5.51
CA LEU A 186 17.09 -18.71 4.63
C LEU A 186 17.43 -19.80 3.62
N LEU A 187 18.71 -20.13 3.39
CA LEU A 187 19.11 -21.09 2.36
C LEU A 187 18.49 -22.47 2.59
N ASP A 188 18.54 -22.97 3.83
CA ASP A 188 17.93 -24.25 4.21
C ASP A 188 16.41 -24.23 4.05
N ARG A 189 15.78 -23.05 4.24
CA ARG A 189 14.34 -22.87 4.05
C ARG A 189 13.95 -22.94 2.58
N TYR A 190 14.72 -22.34 1.68
CA TYR A 190 14.50 -22.47 0.23
C TYR A 190 14.69 -23.91 -0.25
N ILE A 191 15.72 -24.61 0.23
CA ILE A 191 15.94 -26.01 -0.11
C ILE A 191 14.75 -26.86 0.36
N SER A 192 14.30 -26.65 1.60
CA SER A 192 13.15 -27.35 2.17
C SER A 192 11.84 -27.03 1.44
N ALA A 193 11.64 -25.77 1.05
CA ALA A 193 10.48 -25.35 0.27
C ALA A 193 10.47 -25.97 -1.13
N ALA A 194 11.64 -26.06 -1.79
CA ALA A 194 11.77 -26.75 -3.06
C ALA A 194 11.50 -28.25 -2.94
N ASP A 195 12.00 -28.90 -1.89
CA ASP A 195 11.69 -30.30 -1.61
C ASP A 195 10.20 -30.53 -1.37
N GLU A 196 9.56 -29.64 -0.61
CA GLU A 196 8.12 -29.71 -0.35
C GLU A 196 7.30 -29.51 -1.62
N ALA A 197 7.62 -28.50 -2.42
CA ALA A 197 6.94 -28.25 -3.68
C ALA A 197 7.06 -29.46 -4.61
N ILE A 198 8.24 -30.06 -4.73
CA ILE A 198 8.47 -31.26 -5.52
C ILE A 198 7.71 -32.46 -4.95
N ARG A 199 7.68 -32.62 -3.63
CA ARG A 199 6.96 -33.70 -2.95
C ARG A 199 5.46 -33.62 -3.24
N VAL A 200 4.88 -32.42 -3.18
CA VAL A 200 3.44 -32.21 -3.42
C VAL A 200 3.12 -32.27 -4.92
N ALA A 201 3.85 -31.53 -5.75
CA ALA A 201 3.53 -31.34 -7.15
C ALA A 201 3.93 -32.49 -8.06
N LEU A 202 5.03 -33.18 -7.73
CA LEU A 202 5.67 -34.16 -8.61
C LEU A 202 5.76 -35.54 -7.95
N SER A 203 4.88 -35.91 -7.02
CA SER A 203 4.88 -37.25 -6.37
C SER A 203 4.64 -38.39 -7.38
N ASP A 204 5.37 -39.50 -7.26
CA ASP A 204 5.03 -40.74 -7.99
C ASP A 204 3.74 -41.39 -7.47
N TYR A 205 3.32 -41.02 -6.25
CA TYR A 205 2.12 -41.51 -5.57
C TYR A 205 1.28 -40.29 -5.15
N PRO A 206 0.56 -39.63 -6.09
CA PRO A 206 -0.29 -38.50 -5.75
C PRO A 206 -1.44 -38.94 -4.84
N GLU A 207 -1.69 -38.17 -3.77
CA GLU A 207 -2.71 -38.44 -2.76
C GLU A 207 -4.05 -37.74 -3.05
N SER A 208 -4.05 -36.76 -3.98
CA SER A 208 -5.24 -36.02 -4.39
C SER A 208 -5.37 -35.88 -5.90
N ALA A 209 -6.55 -35.47 -6.37
CA ALA A 209 -6.80 -35.20 -7.79
C ALA A 209 -5.95 -34.02 -8.30
N GLU A 210 -5.76 -32.99 -7.47
CA GLU A 210 -4.93 -31.82 -7.79
C GLU A 210 -3.45 -32.22 -7.93
N GLN A 211 -2.92 -33.03 -6.99
CA GLN A 211 -1.55 -33.53 -7.08
C GLN A 211 -1.33 -34.38 -8.34
N LYS A 212 -2.31 -35.24 -8.67
CA LYS A 212 -2.26 -36.03 -9.90
C LYS A 212 -2.28 -35.13 -11.13
N ALA A 213 -3.15 -34.11 -11.17
CA ALA A 213 -3.22 -33.16 -12.27
C ALA A 213 -1.92 -32.38 -12.45
N SER A 214 -1.30 -31.94 -11.35
CA SER A 214 0.03 -31.31 -11.34
C SER A 214 1.10 -32.25 -11.90
N PHE A 215 1.14 -33.49 -11.44
CA PHE A 215 2.09 -34.49 -11.93
C PHE A 215 1.92 -34.74 -13.43
N ASP A 216 0.69 -34.96 -13.89
CA ASP A 216 0.37 -35.21 -15.29
C ASP A 216 0.64 -33.97 -16.16
N HIS A 217 0.44 -32.76 -15.64
CA HIS A 217 0.77 -31.51 -16.32
C HIS A 217 2.28 -31.36 -16.53
N PHE A 218 3.07 -31.59 -15.48
CA PHE A 218 4.53 -31.52 -15.58
C PHE A 218 5.07 -32.64 -16.47
N PHE A 219 4.66 -33.89 -16.25
CA PHE A 219 5.09 -35.06 -17.03
C PHE A 219 4.15 -35.38 -18.20
N HIS A 220 3.65 -34.35 -18.90
CA HIS A 220 2.69 -34.49 -20.01
C HIS A 220 3.24 -35.27 -21.20
N THR A 221 4.56 -35.41 -21.31
CA THR A 221 5.22 -36.29 -22.27
C THR A 221 6.13 -37.27 -21.54
N LYS A 222 6.06 -38.55 -21.92
CA LYS A 222 6.89 -39.63 -21.35
C LYS A 222 7.79 -40.21 -22.45
N PRO A 223 9.03 -40.61 -22.12
CA PRO A 223 9.91 -41.22 -23.09
C PRO A 223 9.34 -42.57 -23.56
N LYS A 224 9.35 -42.84 -24.87
CA LYS A 224 8.89 -44.12 -25.43
C LYS A 224 9.97 -45.21 -25.40
N GLY A 225 11.19 -44.87 -24.97
CA GLY A 225 12.33 -45.74 -24.78
C GLY A 225 13.58 -44.94 -24.43
N ASP A 226 14.66 -45.64 -24.09
CA ASP A 226 15.91 -45.05 -23.58
C ASP A 226 16.54 -44.02 -24.54
N GLN A 227 16.34 -44.17 -25.85
CA GLN A 227 16.89 -43.29 -26.87
C GLN A 227 16.21 -41.90 -26.92
N GLU A 228 14.93 -41.80 -26.52
CA GLU A 228 14.16 -40.54 -26.53
C GLU A 228 14.19 -39.81 -25.18
N GLU A 229 14.85 -40.41 -24.18
CA GLU A 229 14.81 -39.95 -22.80
C GLU A 229 15.43 -38.55 -22.63
N SER A 230 16.61 -38.33 -23.22
CA SER A 230 17.28 -37.03 -23.16
C SER A 230 16.52 -35.93 -23.92
N GLU A 231 15.84 -36.28 -25.01
CA GLU A 231 15.03 -35.32 -25.77
C GLU A 231 13.76 -34.94 -24.98
N THR A 232 13.12 -35.94 -24.36
CA THR A 232 11.95 -35.73 -23.50
C THR A 232 12.30 -34.83 -22.31
N ALA A 233 13.42 -35.10 -21.62
CA ALA A 233 13.89 -34.26 -20.52
C ALA A 233 14.15 -32.81 -20.98
N SER A 234 14.79 -32.63 -22.14
CA SER A 234 15.01 -31.30 -22.73
C SER A 234 13.71 -30.56 -22.99
N ARG A 235 12.71 -31.23 -23.55
CA ARG A 235 11.39 -30.65 -23.83
C ARG A 235 10.67 -30.23 -22.54
N LEU A 236 10.67 -31.08 -21.52
CA LEU A 236 10.07 -30.76 -20.21
C LEU A 236 10.75 -29.55 -19.56
N ILE A 237 12.09 -29.54 -19.51
CA ILE A 237 12.85 -28.41 -18.96
C ILE A 237 12.58 -27.13 -19.77
N SER A 238 12.50 -27.21 -21.10
CA SER A 238 12.28 -26.03 -21.95
C SER A 238 10.91 -25.40 -21.77
N THR A 239 9.92 -26.17 -21.30
CA THR A 239 8.57 -25.68 -20.98
C THR A 239 8.52 -25.12 -19.55
N PHE A 240 9.22 -25.78 -18.62
CA PHE A 240 9.22 -25.41 -17.20
C PHE A 240 10.09 -24.17 -16.90
N LEU A 241 11.32 -24.13 -17.41
CA LEU A 241 12.32 -23.16 -16.96
C LEU A 241 11.96 -21.70 -17.28
N PRO A 242 11.40 -21.35 -18.46
CA PRO A 242 11.00 -19.97 -18.75
C PRO A 242 9.89 -19.46 -17.83
N ARG A 243 9.00 -20.36 -17.39
CA ARG A 243 7.94 -20.07 -16.41
C ARG A 243 8.55 -19.86 -15.02
N ALA A 244 9.40 -20.78 -14.58
CA ALA A 244 10.09 -20.68 -13.29
C ALA A 244 10.92 -19.39 -13.17
N TYR A 245 11.70 -19.05 -14.19
CA TYR A 245 12.53 -17.83 -14.19
C TYR A 245 11.78 -16.59 -14.64
N ARG A 246 10.52 -16.73 -15.10
CA ARG A 246 9.63 -15.65 -15.52
C ARG A 246 10.22 -14.78 -16.64
N ARG A 247 11.04 -15.40 -17.50
CA ARG A 247 11.73 -14.78 -18.64
C ARG A 247 12.21 -15.83 -19.65
N PRO A 248 12.59 -15.42 -20.88
CA PRO A 248 13.38 -16.26 -21.76
C PRO A 248 14.66 -16.75 -21.08
N VAL A 249 15.00 -18.01 -21.30
CA VAL A 249 16.17 -18.68 -20.70
C VAL A 249 17.25 -18.89 -21.75
N THR A 250 18.50 -18.83 -21.31
CA THR A 250 19.65 -19.07 -22.17
C THR A 250 19.93 -20.56 -22.33
N GLN A 251 20.67 -20.94 -23.38
CA GLN A 251 21.09 -22.32 -23.57
C GLN A 251 21.97 -22.82 -22.41
N ALA A 252 22.81 -21.95 -21.82
CA ALA A 252 23.65 -22.32 -20.68
C ALA A 252 22.82 -22.67 -19.42
N GLU A 253 21.71 -21.97 -19.19
CA GLU A 253 20.78 -22.26 -18.09
C GLU A 253 20.07 -23.60 -18.31
N MET A 254 19.66 -23.88 -19.56
CA MET A 254 19.11 -25.18 -19.97
C MET A 254 20.11 -26.32 -19.76
N ASP A 255 21.35 -26.12 -20.21
CA ASP A 255 22.42 -27.12 -20.14
C ASP A 255 22.80 -27.44 -18.69
N THR A 256 22.70 -26.46 -17.79
CA THR A 256 22.94 -26.67 -16.35
C THR A 256 21.96 -27.69 -15.76
N LEU A 257 20.67 -27.53 -16.04
CA LEU A 257 19.64 -28.47 -15.58
C LEU A 257 19.75 -29.83 -16.26
N LEU A 258 20.01 -29.86 -17.57
CA LEU A 258 20.20 -31.10 -18.32
C LEU A 258 21.43 -31.88 -17.83
N THR A 259 22.49 -31.19 -17.45
CA THR A 259 23.68 -31.82 -16.85
C THR A 259 23.34 -32.41 -15.48
N ARG A 260 22.56 -31.71 -14.65
CA ARG A 260 22.10 -32.23 -13.36
C ARG A 260 21.24 -33.49 -13.54
N TYR A 261 20.33 -33.46 -14.50
CA TYR A 261 19.51 -34.60 -14.90
C TYR A 261 20.38 -35.80 -15.32
N LYS A 262 21.32 -35.61 -16.25
CA LYS A 262 22.20 -36.68 -16.76
C LYS A 262 23.03 -37.34 -15.64
N LYS A 263 23.62 -36.53 -14.76
CA LYS A 263 24.37 -37.04 -13.59
C LYS A 263 23.50 -37.86 -12.63
N ALA A 264 22.23 -37.48 -12.47
CA ALA A 264 21.30 -38.27 -11.66
C ALA A 264 21.00 -39.63 -12.33
N ARG A 265 20.79 -39.66 -13.65
CA ARG A 265 20.60 -40.90 -14.41
C ARG A 265 21.84 -41.82 -14.34
N GLU A 266 23.04 -41.26 -14.50
CA GLU A 266 24.31 -41.97 -14.37
C GLU A 266 24.51 -42.60 -12.98
N SER A 267 23.94 -42.00 -11.93
CA SER A 267 23.97 -42.55 -10.57
C SER A 267 22.83 -43.53 -10.26
N GLY A 268 22.08 -43.96 -11.28
CA GLY A 268 21.06 -45.00 -11.17
C GLY A 268 19.66 -44.51 -10.74
N LYS A 269 19.43 -43.20 -10.65
CA LYS A 269 18.11 -42.63 -10.35
C LYS A 269 17.17 -42.79 -11.52
N SER A 270 15.87 -43.01 -11.28
CA SER A 270 14.84 -43.08 -12.33
C SER A 270 14.71 -41.77 -13.13
N PHE A 271 13.98 -41.80 -14.25
CA PHE A 271 13.66 -40.60 -15.04
C PHE A 271 13.02 -39.49 -14.17
N ASN A 272 11.95 -39.83 -13.45
CA ASN A 272 11.20 -38.88 -12.62
C ASN A 272 12.08 -38.33 -11.49
N GLU A 273 12.82 -39.18 -10.77
CA GLU A 273 13.75 -38.73 -9.73
C GLU A 273 14.83 -37.78 -10.29
N SER A 274 15.36 -38.08 -11.48
CA SER A 274 16.38 -37.24 -12.12
C SER A 274 15.81 -35.88 -12.55
N MET A 275 14.57 -35.87 -13.05
CA MET A 275 13.83 -34.64 -13.35
C MET A 275 13.56 -33.81 -12.10
N ARG A 276 13.13 -34.44 -10.99
CA ARG A 276 12.96 -33.76 -9.69
C ARG A 276 14.24 -33.08 -9.22
N LEU A 277 15.40 -33.74 -9.36
CA LEU A 277 16.69 -33.14 -9.00
C LEU A 277 17.09 -31.96 -9.88
N ALA A 278 16.72 -31.97 -11.17
CA ALA A 278 16.92 -30.83 -12.06
C ALA A 278 15.96 -29.66 -11.73
N VAL A 279 14.69 -29.96 -11.45
CA VAL A 279 13.70 -28.97 -11.00
C VAL A 279 14.12 -28.34 -9.68
N LYS A 280 14.59 -29.14 -8.71
CA LYS A 280 15.10 -28.64 -7.43
C LYS A 280 16.20 -27.61 -7.63
N LEU A 281 17.12 -27.87 -8.57
CA LEU A 281 18.21 -26.95 -8.90
C LEU A 281 17.70 -25.61 -9.44
N ALA A 282 16.63 -25.60 -10.24
CA ALA A 282 15.98 -24.36 -10.68
C ALA A 282 15.27 -23.63 -9.53
N LEU A 283 14.53 -24.34 -8.67
CA LEU A 283 13.77 -23.72 -7.57
C LEU A 283 14.65 -23.09 -6.48
N ILE A 284 15.92 -23.47 -6.37
CA ILE A 284 16.88 -22.84 -5.44
C ILE A 284 17.80 -21.82 -6.14
N SER A 285 17.60 -21.58 -7.43
CA SER A 285 18.39 -20.60 -8.19
C SER A 285 18.00 -19.17 -7.80
N PRO A 286 18.96 -18.22 -7.75
CA PRO A 286 18.68 -16.79 -7.67
C PRO A 286 17.65 -16.32 -8.72
N ASN A 287 17.66 -16.90 -9.93
CA ASN A 287 16.70 -16.57 -10.98
C ASN A 287 15.25 -16.94 -10.64
N PHE A 288 15.03 -17.88 -9.71
CA PHE A 288 13.71 -18.26 -9.23
C PHE A 288 13.32 -17.53 -7.94
N ILE A 289 14.24 -17.44 -6.97
CA ILE A 289 13.94 -16.87 -5.65
C ILE A 289 13.97 -15.34 -5.64
N MET A 290 14.49 -14.69 -6.70
CA MET A 290 14.62 -13.23 -6.76
C MET A 290 13.87 -12.60 -7.93
N HIS A 291 13.47 -11.35 -7.71
CA HIS A 291 13.20 -10.36 -8.73
C HIS A 291 14.51 -9.75 -9.20
N ILE A 292 14.97 -10.20 -10.37
CA ILE A 292 16.18 -9.69 -11.02
C ILE A 292 15.73 -8.94 -12.28
N GLY A 293 15.89 -7.62 -12.25
CA GLY A 293 15.77 -6.78 -13.43
C GLY A 293 17.10 -6.69 -14.19
N GLU A 294 17.05 -6.18 -15.41
CA GLU A 294 18.23 -5.76 -16.16
C GLU A 294 18.86 -4.56 -15.45
N THR A 295 20.16 -4.61 -15.15
CA THR A 295 20.89 -3.46 -14.61
C THR A 295 21.19 -2.49 -15.76
N PRO A 296 20.69 -1.24 -15.73
CA PRO A 296 21.07 -0.21 -16.69
C PRO A 296 22.59 0.02 -16.68
N ALA A 297 23.18 0.31 -17.85
CA ALA A 297 24.62 0.57 -17.96
C ALA A 297 25.02 1.95 -17.38
N ASP A 298 24.07 2.89 -17.29
CA ASP A 298 24.26 4.21 -16.70
C ASP A 298 23.17 4.52 -15.66
N SER A 299 23.35 5.60 -14.91
CA SER A 299 22.39 6.05 -13.90
C SER A 299 21.19 6.77 -14.50
N LYS A 300 20.95 6.72 -15.81
CA LYS A 300 19.83 7.45 -16.41
C LYS A 300 18.53 6.67 -16.26
N PRO A 301 17.39 7.36 -16.09
CA PRO A 301 16.09 6.73 -16.19
C PRO A 301 15.92 6.00 -17.53
N MET A 302 15.54 4.73 -17.48
CA MET A 302 15.20 3.94 -18.65
C MET A 302 13.83 3.29 -18.47
N ARG A 303 13.14 3.03 -19.59
CA ARG A 303 11.88 2.27 -19.55
C ARG A 303 12.19 0.83 -19.14
N VAL A 304 11.36 0.25 -18.29
CA VAL A 304 11.48 -1.18 -17.96
C VAL A 304 11.25 -2.03 -19.21
N SER A 305 11.89 -3.19 -19.30
CA SER A 305 11.66 -4.10 -20.41
C SER A 305 10.22 -4.65 -20.37
N SER A 306 9.71 -5.16 -21.49
CA SER A 306 8.37 -5.76 -21.50
C SER A 306 8.25 -6.96 -20.55
N ILE A 307 9.35 -7.71 -20.33
CA ILE A 307 9.40 -8.83 -19.37
C ILE A 307 9.35 -8.32 -17.93
N GLU A 308 10.07 -7.24 -17.62
CA GLU A 308 10.00 -6.60 -16.30
C GLU A 308 8.61 -6.04 -16.02
N LEU A 309 7.98 -5.40 -17.02
CA LEU A 309 6.62 -4.90 -16.92
C LEU A 309 5.61 -6.02 -16.63
N ALA A 310 5.75 -7.17 -17.29
CA ALA A 310 4.93 -8.35 -16.99
C ALA A 310 5.10 -8.83 -15.56
N ASN A 311 6.35 -8.93 -15.09
CA ASN A 311 6.66 -9.31 -13.71
C ASN A 311 6.07 -8.31 -12.71
N ARG A 312 6.32 -7.00 -12.88
CA ARG A 312 5.74 -5.94 -12.03
C ARG A 312 4.21 -6.04 -11.97
N LEU A 313 3.55 -6.21 -13.13
CA LEU A 313 2.09 -6.33 -13.19
C LEU A 313 1.58 -7.57 -12.45
N SER A 314 2.21 -8.74 -12.65
CA SER A 314 1.79 -9.99 -12.01
C SER A 314 1.98 -9.97 -10.49
N TYR A 315 3.09 -9.45 -9.98
CA TYR A 315 3.31 -9.43 -8.53
C TYR A 315 2.53 -8.31 -7.84
N PHE A 316 2.22 -7.22 -8.56
CA PHE A 316 1.29 -6.22 -8.06
C PHE A 316 -0.13 -6.80 -7.93
N LEU A 317 -0.67 -7.45 -8.97
CA LEU A 317 -2.07 -7.85 -8.98
C LEU A 317 -2.34 -9.24 -8.38
N TRP A 318 -1.38 -10.16 -8.49
CA TRP A 318 -1.56 -11.58 -8.11
C TRP A 318 -0.58 -12.05 -7.04
N ALA A 319 0.38 -11.22 -6.61
CA ALA A 319 1.49 -11.63 -5.75
C ALA A 319 2.18 -12.93 -6.23
N SER A 320 2.19 -13.16 -7.54
CA SER A 320 2.62 -14.41 -8.17
C SER A 320 3.17 -14.14 -9.57
N MET A 321 3.70 -15.19 -10.20
CA MET A 321 4.32 -15.12 -11.51
C MET A 321 3.35 -14.73 -12.66
N PRO A 322 3.86 -14.12 -13.75
CA PRO A 322 3.09 -13.92 -14.97
C PRO A 322 2.56 -15.23 -15.55
N ASP A 323 1.36 -15.21 -16.10
CA ASP A 323 0.85 -16.35 -16.87
C ASP A 323 1.42 -16.38 -18.30
N ASN A 324 1.11 -17.45 -19.03
CA ASN A 324 1.63 -17.65 -20.38
C ASN A 324 1.21 -16.55 -21.36
N GLU A 325 -0.02 -16.02 -21.25
CA GLU A 325 -0.49 -14.93 -22.11
C GLU A 325 0.34 -13.66 -21.88
N LEU A 326 0.55 -13.28 -20.61
CA LEU A 326 1.33 -12.10 -20.27
C LEU A 326 2.80 -12.25 -20.66
N LEU A 327 3.41 -13.43 -20.47
CA LEU A 327 4.77 -13.73 -20.92
C LEU A 327 4.91 -13.65 -22.44
N GLN A 328 3.93 -14.13 -23.20
CA GLN A 328 3.95 -14.07 -24.67
C GLN A 328 3.79 -12.63 -25.21
N LEU A 329 2.91 -11.84 -24.59
CA LEU A 329 2.77 -10.41 -24.91
C LEU A 329 4.05 -9.64 -24.60
N ALA A 330 4.69 -9.98 -23.48
CA ALA A 330 5.96 -9.39 -23.09
C ALA A 330 7.10 -9.78 -24.04
N ALA A 331 7.22 -11.06 -24.38
CA ALA A 331 8.24 -11.55 -25.32
C ALA A 331 8.08 -10.97 -26.74
N SER A 332 6.85 -10.63 -27.14
CA SER A 332 6.57 -9.98 -28.43
C SER A 332 6.64 -8.45 -28.39
N GLY A 333 7.00 -7.85 -27.24
CA GLY A 333 7.10 -6.40 -27.06
C GLY A 333 5.77 -5.64 -27.09
N LYS A 334 4.63 -6.35 -27.09
CA LYS A 334 3.29 -5.76 -27.21
C LYS A 334 2.80 -5.12 -25.92
N LEU A 335 3.39 -5.48 -24.77
CA LEU A 335 2.95 -4.99 -23.46
C LEU A 335 3.22 -3.49 -23.25
N HIS A 336 4.04 -2.88 -24.12
CA HIS A 336 4.29 -1.44 -24.12
C HIS A 336 3.22 -0.60 -24.82
N ASP A 337 2.30 -1.23 -25.55
CA ASP A 337 1.12 -0.59 -26.09
C ASP A 337 0.08 -0.41 -24.97
N ASN A 338 -0.30 0.84 -24.70
CA ASN A 338 -1.19 1.17 -23.59
C ASN A 338 -2.54 0.47 -23.70
N ALA A 339 -3.10 0.32 -24.91
CA ALA A 339 -4.38 -0.36 -25.09
C ALA A 339 -4.28 -1.85 -24.70
N THR A 340 -3.21 -2.52 -25.14
CA THR A 340 -2.92 -3.91 -24.77
C THR A 340 -2.68 -4.05 -23.27
N LEU A 341 -1.89 -3.15 -22.67
CA LEU A 341 -1.60 -3.15 -21.24
C LEU A 341 -2.87 -2.99 -20.40
N MET A 342 -3.73 -2.02 -20.72
CA MET A 342 -5.00 -1.82 -19.99
C MET A 342 -5.94 -3.02 -20.12
N LYS A 343 -5.96 -3.68 -21.28
CA LYS A 343 -6.74 -4.90 -21.49
C LYS A 343 -6.23 -6.06 -20.62
N GLN A 344 -4.92 -6.17 -20.42
CA GLN A 344 -4.34 -7.14 -19.50
C GLN A 344 -4.63 -6.79 -18.04
N VAL A 345 -4.57 -5.51 -17.65
CA VAL A 345 -4.96 -5.07 -16.30
C VAL A 345 -6.40 -5.51 -15.99
N ASP A 346 -7.35 -5.24 -16.89
CA ASP A 346 -8.76 -5.64 -16.71
C ASP A 346 -8.90 -7.16 -16.57
N ARG A 347 -8.27 -7.94 -17.48
CA ARG A 347 -8.27 -9.41 -17.42
C ARG A 347 -7.71 -9.92 -16.10
N MET A 348 -6.63 -9.30 -15.61
CA MET A 348 -5.94 -9.75 -14.41
C MET A 348 -6.71 -9.40 -13.14
N ILE A 349 -7.43 -8.29 -13.10
CA ILE A 349 -8.35 -7.93 -12.01
C ILE A 349 -9.51 -8.94 -11.92
N ASP A 350 -10.01 -9.42 -13.05
CA ASP A 350 -11.12 -10.37 -13.10
C ASP A 350 -10.68 -11.83 -12.83
N ASP A 351 -9.38 -12.10 -12.73
CA ASP A 351 -8.81 -13.42 -12.42
C ASP A 351 -8.89 -13.72 -10.91
N PRO A 352 -9.23 -14.96 -10.47
CA PRO A 352 -9.27 -15.32 -9.05
C PRO A 352 -8.00 -15.00 -8.26
N ARG A 353 -6.84 -14.98 -8.90
CA ARG A 353 -5.58 -14.60 -8.26
C ARG A 353 -5.56 -13.15 -7.77
N ALA A 354 -6.40 -12.27 -8.32
CA ALA A 354 -6.54 -10.89 -7.83
C ALA A 354 -7.06 -10.80 -6.39
N GLN A 355 -7.54 -11.91 -5.80
CA GLN A 355 -7.86 -11.99 -4.38
C GLN A 355 -6.68 -11.64 -3.47
N THR A 356 -5.43 -11.75 -3.95
CA THR A 356 -4.24 -11.31 -3.20
C THR A 356 -4.25 -9.81 -2.89
N LEU A 357 -4.97 -8.98 -3.65
CA LEU A 357 -5.16 -7.56 -3.31
C LEU A 357 -5.90 -7.40 -1.97
N GLY A 358 -6.75 -8.37 -1.60
CA GLY A 358 -7.37 -8.44 -0.28
C GLY A 358 -6.49 -9.13 0.76
N THR A 359 -5.99 -10.33 0.43
CA THR A 359 -5.32 -11.22 1.41
C THR A 359 -3.83 -10.92 1.64
N VAL A 360 -3.22 -10.08 0.80
CA VAL A 360 -1.81 -9.65 0.92
C VAL A 360 -1.71 -8.14 1.03
N PHE A 361 -2.27 -7.38 0.10
CA PHE A 361 -2.15 -5.92 0.10
C PHE A 361 -2.99 -5.29 1.22
N ALA A 362 -4.31 -5.48 1.20
CA ALA A 362 -5.20 -4.86 2.16
C ALA A 362 -4.96 -5.36 3.60
N SER A 363 -4.58 -6.64 3.76
CA SER A 363 -4.27 -7.23 5.06
C SER A 363 -3.09 -6.56 5.76
N GLN A 364 -2.05 -6.22 5.00
CA GLN A 364 -0.87 -5.51 5.51
C GLN A 364 -1.17 -4.03 5.73
N TRP A 365 -1.81 -3.37 4.75
CA TRP A 365 -2.14 -1.95 4.88
C TRP A 365 -3.04 -1.67 6.07
N LEU A 366 -4.13 -2.43 6.21
CA LEU A 366 -5.12 -2.21 7.27
C LEU A 366 -4.76 -2.97 8.56
N GLY A 367 -3.68 -3.76 8.55
CA GLY A 367 -3.11 -4.47 9.71
C GLY A 367 -3.89 -5.70 10.17
N PHE A 368 -4.94 -6.12 9.48
CA PHE A 368 -5.80 -7.22 9.94
C PHE A 368 -5.17 -8.62 9.84
N GLU A 369 -4.01 -8.78 9.20
CA GLU A 369 -3.27 -10.04 9.22
C GLU A 369 -2.75 -10.42 10.62
N ASP A 370 -2.65 -9.45 11.53
CA ASP A 370 -2.25 -9.65 12.92
C ASP A 370 -3.34 -10.34 13.76
N LEU A 371 -4.60 -10.40 13.28
CA LEU A 371 -5.68 -11.10 13.97
C LEU A 371 -5.47 -12.63 13.90
N GLY A 372 -5.47 -13.28 15.07
CA GLY A 372 -5.22 -14.72 15.24
C GLY A 372 -3.74 -15.09 15.36
N THR A 373 -2.85 -14.26 14.81
CA THR A 373 -1.39 -14.47 14.83
C THR A 373 -0.73 -13.73 16.00
N ARG A 374 -0.98 -12.43 16.15
CA ARG A 374 -0.47 -11.58 17.24
C ARG A 374 -1.58 -11.17 18.20
N ILE A 375 -2.77 -10.90 17.68
CA ILE A 375 -3.95 -10.49 18.43
C ILE A 375 -4.90 -11.68 18.55
N ARG A 376 -4.89 -12.34 19.70
CA ARG A 376 -5.80 -13.45 20.02
C ARG A 376 -6.10 -13.45 21.51
N LEU A 377 -7.30 -13.90 21.87
CA LEU A 377 -7.62 -14.25 23.25
C LEU A 377 -7.29 -15.72 23.51
N ASP A 378 -7.06 -16.07 24.78
CA ASP A 378 -6.89 -17.47 25.18
C ASP A 378 -8.20 -18.24 24.87
N PRO A 379 -8.17 -19.28 24.02
CA PRO A 379 -9.35 -20.07 23.68
C PRO A 379 -9.97 -20.81 24.87
N ILE A 380 -9.22 -21.07 25.94
CA ILE A 380 -9.71 -21.71 27.16
C ILE A 380 -10.68 -20.79 27.88
N ASP A 381 -10.30 -19.53 28.06
CA ASP A 381 -11.14 -18.51 28.71
C ASP A 381 -12.19 -17.93 27.78
N ASN A 382 -11.96 -18.01 26.46
CA ASN A 382 -12.80 -17.40 25.43
C ASN A 382 -13.15 -18.42 24.33
N PRO A 383 -13.97 -19.45 24.65
CA PRO A 383 -14.31 -20.52 23.70
C PRO A 383 -15.07 -20.04 22.46
N TRP A 384 -15.61 -18.83 22.49
CA TRP A 384 -16.27 -18.18 21.35
C TRP A 384 -15.27 -17.51 20.38
N CYS A 385 -14.02 -17.28 20.78
CA CYS A 385 -12.97 -16.66 19.96
C CYS A 385 -12.23 -17.75 19.16
N THR A 386 -12.95 -18.38 18.24
CA THR A 386 -12.47 -19.51 17.43
C THR A 386 -11.52 -19.04 16.32
N GLU A 387 -10.64 -19.94 15.86
CA GLU A 387 -9.82 -19.68 14.66
C GLU A 387 -10.68 -19.49 13.40
N SER A 388 -11.83 -20.17 13.32
CA SER A 388 -12.78 -20.00 12.21
C SER A 388 -13.43 -18.62 12.22
N LEU A 389 -13.82 -18.07 13.38
CA LEU A 389 -14.36 -16.72 13.49
C LEU A 389 -13.30 -15.67 13.10
N MET A 390 -12.07 -15.80 13.62
CA MET A 390 -10.98 -14.88 13.27
C MET A 390 -10.62 -14.95 11.78
N THR A 391 -10.69 -16.14 11.18
CA THR A 391 -10.53 -16.31 9.73
C THR A 391 -11.66 -15.63 8.97
N ALA A 392 -12.93 -15.84 9.35
CA ALA A 392 -14.07 -15.16 8.75
C ALA A 392 -13.98 -13.62 8.84
N MET A 393 -13.45 -13.07 9.94
CA MET A 393 -13.22 -11.62 10.09
C MET A 393 -12.14 -11.09 9.13
N ARG A 394 -11.06 -11.85 8.91
CA ARG A 394 -10.02 -11.47 7.93
C ARG A 394 -10.57 -11.59 6.50
N GLU A 395 -11.29 -12.66 6.21
CA GLU A 395 -11.97 -12.87 4.92
C GLU A 395 -13.01 -11.80 4.63
N GLU A 396 -13.79 -11.36 5.63
CA GLU A 396 -14.74 -10.24 5.51
C GLU A 396 -14.05 -9.03 4.88
N THR A 397 -12.91 -8.64 5.45
CA THR A 397 -12.21 -7.42 5.06
C THR A 397 -11.47 -7.60 3.74
N ALA A 398 -10.84 -8.75 3.52
CA ALA A 398 -10.18 -9.06 2.26
C ALA A 398 -11.17 -9.10 1.08
N MET A 399 -12.30 -9.82 1.22
CA MET A 399 -13.33 -9.90 0.19
C MET A 399 -14.02 -8.57 -0.04
N PHE A 400 -14.28 -7.81 1.03
CA PHE A 400 -14.81 -6.45 0.92
C PHE A 400 -13.89 -5.57 0.07
N PHE A 401 -12.60 -5.53 0.38
CA PHE A 401 -11.63 -4.72 -0.37
C PHE A 401 -11.55 -5.13 -1.84
N VAL A 402 -11.46 -6.44 -2.12
CA VAL A 402 -11.46 -6.96 -3.49
C VAL A 402 -12.75 -6.58 -4.23
N SER A 403 -13.91 -6.62 -3.56
CA SER A 403 -15.19 -6.24 -4.17
C SER A 403 -15.22 -4.79 -4.63
N LEU A 404 -14.54 -3.87 -3.91
CA LEU A 404 -14.44 -2.46 -4.33
C LEU A 404 -13.71 -2.35 -5.68
N ILE A 405 -12.74 -3.22 -5.93
CA ILE A 405 -11.95 -3.24 -7.16
C ILE A 405 -12.73 -3.92 -8.29
N THR A 406 -13.25 -5.12 -8.06
CA THR A 406 -13.92 -5.91 -9.10
C THR A 406 -15.19 -5.25 -9.60
N ASP A 407 -15.97 -4.66 -8.68
CA ASP A 407 -17.20 -3.92 -9.00
C ASP A 407 -16.95 -2.47 -9.43
N ASP A 408 -15.68 -2.05 -9.48
CA ASP A 408 -15.26 -0.68 -9.81
C ASP A 408 -15.99 0.39 -8.97
N ARG A 409 -15.98 0.20 -7.66
CA ARG A 409 -16.57 1.13 -6.69
C ARG A 409 -15.71 2.37 -6.51
N SER A 410 -16.33 3.41 -5.95
CA SER A 410 -15.59 4.60 -5.55
C SER A 410 -14.75 4.32 -4.31
N VAL A 411 -13.59 4.97 -4.18
CA VAL A 411 -12.73 4.89 -2.98
C VAL A 411 -13.51 5.22 -1.71
N SER A 412 -14.50 6.12 -1.77
CA SER A 412 -15.30 6.51 -0.60
C SER A 412 -16.07 5.33 0.01
N GLU A 413 -16.44 4.32 -0.80
CA GLU A 413 -17.15 3.13 -0.32
C GLU A 413 -16.29 2.29 0.64
N LEU A 414 -14.96 2.47 0.66
CA LEU A 414 -14.11 1.90 1.72
C LEU A 414 -14.62 2.26 3.13
N ILE A 415 -15.23 3.44 3.26
CA ILE A 415 -15.78 3.98 4.50
C ILE A 415 -17.30 3.89 4.55
N SER A 416 -17.99 4.21 3.46
CA SER A 416 -19.45 4.40 3.45
C SER A 416 -20.27 3.23 2.91
N ALA A 417 -19.66 2.12 2.51
CA ALA A 417 -20.41 0.99 1.96
C ALA A 417 -21.52 0.52 2.92
N ASP A 418 -22.65 0.11 2.35
CA ASP A 418 -23.84 -0.41 3.03
C ASP A 418 -23.96 -1.94 2.87
N TYR A 419 -22.81 -2.61 2.73
CA TYR A 419 -22.69 -4.06 2.66
C TYR A 419 -21.37 -4.54 3.25
N THR A 420 -21.31 -5.81 3.59
CA THR A 420 -20.06 -6.52 3.95
C THR A 420 -20.13 -7.99 3.52
N PHE A 421 -19.10 -8.79 3.82
CA PHE A 421 -19.06 -10.22 3.55
C PHE A 421 -19.06 -11.02 4.86
N MET A 422 -19.98 -11.97 5.00
CA MET A 422 -20.06 -12.80 6.20
C MET A 422 -20.58 -14.21 5.90
N ASN A 423 -20.13 -15.17 6.71
CA ASN A 423 -20.73 -16.49 6.85
C ASN A 423 -21.61 -16.54 8.11
N GLU A 424 -22.20 -17.69 8.42
CA GLU A 424 -23.12 -17.83 9.57
C GLU A 424 -22.47 -17.55 10.93
N GLU A 425 -21.21 -17.95 11.12
CA GLU A 425 -20.49 -17.73 12.39
C GLU A 425 -20.25 -16.24 12.64
N LEU A 426 -19.76 -15.52 11.63
CA LEU A 426 -19.53 -14.08 11.72
C LEU A 426 -20.84 -13.29 11.86
N ALA A 427 -21.88 -13.66 11.10
CA ALA A 427 -23.21 -13.06 11.20
C ALA A 427 -23.80 -13.24 12.61
N SER A 428 -23.63 -14.43 13.20
CA SER A 428 -24.06 -14.71 14.58
C SER A 428 -23.29 -13.86 15.59
N HIS A 429 -21.97 -13.73 15.44
CA HIS A 429 -21.14 -12.85 16.28
C HIS A 429 -21.60 -11.39 16.18
N TYR A 430 -22.04 -10.97 15.00
CA TYR A 430 -22.56 -9.63 14.72
C TYR A 430 -24.03 -9.43 15.05
N ARG A 431 -24.75 -10.50 15.40
CA ARG A 431 -26.21 -10.52 15.62
C ARG A 431 -27.00 -10.08 14.38
N ILE A 432 -26.56 -10.53 13.21
CA ILE A 432 -27.24 -10.35 11.93
C ILE A 432 -27.91 -11.67 11.57
N GLU A 433 -29.23 -11.64 11.40
CA GLU A 433 -30.03 -12.82 11.04
C GLU A 433 -30.03 -13.08 9.53
N GLY A 434 -30.45 -14.27 9.11
CA GLY A 434 -30.67 -14.61 7.70
C GLY A 434 -29.47 -15.18 6.94
N VAL A 435 -28.29 -15.30 7.57
CA VAL A 435 -27.08 -15.89 6.99
C VAL A 435 -26.88 -17.32 7.52
N LYS A 436 -26.76 -18.32 6.64
CA LYS A 436 -26.58 -19.74 6.99
C LYS A 436 -25.41 -20.43 6.28
N GLY A 437 -24.69 -21.34 6.92
CA GLY A 437 -23.57 -22.08 6.32
C GLY A 437 -22.23 -21.34 6.38
N ILE A 438 -21.17 -22.09 6.06
CA ILE A 438 -19.76 -21.67 6.23
C ILE A 438 -19.24 -20.71 5.16
N GLU A 439 -19.90 -20.66 4.00
CA GLU A 439 -19.45 -19.85 2.86
C GLU A 439 -19.64 -18.36 3.10
N MET A 440 -18.62 -17.56 2.81
CA MET A 440 -18.71 -16.10 2.84
C MET A 440 -19.62 -15.60 1.71
N ARG A 441 -20.44 -14.59 1.99
CA ARG A 441 -21.29 -13.94 0.97
C ARG A 441 -21.51 -12.47 1.27
N ARG A 442 -21.81 -11.70 0.22
CA ARG A 442 -22.22 -10.30 0.34
C ARG A 442 -23.56 -10.21 1.06
N VAL A 443 -23.64 -9.39 2.10
CA VAL A 443 -24.82 -9.14 2.91
C VAL A 443 -25.00 -7.63 3.04
N SER A 444 -26.21 -7.13 2.81
CA SER A 444 -26.53 -5.71 3.01
C SER A 444 -26.51 -5.37 4.49
N THR A 445 -25.95 -4.21 4.81
CA THR A 445 -25.87 -3.62 6.14
C THR A 445 -26.61 -2.27 6.22
N ALA A 446 -27.40 -1.91 5.21
CA ALA A 446 -28.12 -0.63 5.15
C ALA A 446 -29.05 -0.36 6.36
N GLU A 447 -29.55 -1.42 7.01
CA GLU A 447 -30.41 -1.32 8.20
C GLU A 447 -29.64 -1.44 9.52
N ASN A 448 -28.30 -1.46 9.49
CA ASN A 448 -27.47 -1.57 10.68
C ASN A 448 -26.25 -0.62 10.60
N VAL A 449 -25.52 -0.48 11.71
CA VAL A 449 -24.36 0.42 11.81
C VAL A 449 -23.09 -0.11 11.12
N ARG A 450 -23.14 -1.30 10.53
CA ARG A 450 -22.01 -1.93 9.83
C ARG A 450 -21.97 -1.52 8.38
N GLY A 451 -20.87 -1.89 7.73
CA GLY A 451 -20.54 -1.45 6.39
C GLY A 451 -19.39 -0.44 6.44
N GLY A 452 -18.50 -0.56 5.46
CA GLY A 452 -17.21 0.10 5.49
C GLY A 452 -16.25 -0.47 6.56
N VAL A 453 -14.97 -0.28 6.29
CA VAL A 453 -13.86 -0.91 7.04
C VAL A 453 -13.83 -0.54 8.52
N LEU A 454 -14.35 0.64 8.89
CA LEU A 454 -14.42 1.13 10.27
C LEU A 454 -15.28 0.26 11.20
N SER A 455 -16.14 -0.58 10.63
CA SER A 455 -17.07 -1.43 11.36
C SER A 455 -16.72 -2.92 11.35
N HIS A 456 -15.62 -3.29 10.67
CA HIS A 456 -15.19 -4.68 10.54
C HIS A 456 -14.56 -5.17 11.83
N GLY A 457 -14.88 -6.41 12.22
CA GLY A 457 -14.40 -6.99 13.48
C GLY A 457 -12.89 -7.15 13.52
N SER A 458 -12.27 -7.41 12.36
CA SER A 458 -10.83 -7.54 12.23
C SER A 458 -10.08 -6.25 12.58
N VAL A 459 -10.57 -5.12 12.07
CA VAL A 459 -10.03 -3.78 12.35
C VAL A 459 -10.33 -3.36 13.78
N LEU A 460 -11.54 -3.61 14.26
CA LEU A 460 -11.91 -3.26 15.63
C LEU A 460 -11.11 -4.05 16.67
N ALA A 461 -10.70 -5.28 16.35
CA ALA A 461 -9.84 -6.11 17.18
C ALA A 461 -8.38 -5.63 17.20
N ILE A 462 -7.75 -5.41 16.03
CA ILE A 462 -6.34 -4.98 15.96
C ILE A 462 -6.11 -3.54 16.45
N THR A 463 -7.18 -2.75 16.56
CA THR A 463 -7.15 -1.38 17.12
C THR A 463 -7.58 -1.32 18.59
N SER A 464 -7.63 -2.44 19.28
CA SER A 464 -8.00 -2.54 20.70
C SER A 464 -6.97 -3.33 21.50
N PHE A 465 -7.04 -3.25 22.83
CA PHE A 465 -6.30 -4.17 23.70
C PHE A 465 -7.15 -5.43 23.97
N PRO A 466 -6.53 -6.56 24.40
CA PRO A 466 -7.30 -7.67 24.94
C PRO A 466 -8.26 -7.18 26.03
N TYR A 467 -9.54 -7.54 25.90
CA TYR A 467 -10.62 -7.23 26.84
C TYR A 467 -11.05 -5.75 26.98
N ARG A 468 -10.39 -4.78 26.31
CA ARG A 468 -10.78 -3.36 26.39
C ARG A 468 -10.55 -2.59 25.09
N THR A 469 -11.44 -1.64 24.81
CA THR A 469 -11.31 -0.72 23.69
C THR A 469 -10.20 0.31 23.95
N SER A 470 -9.71 0.93 22.87
CA SER A 470 -8.72 2.01 22.95
C SER A 470 -9.04 3.11 21.93
N PRO A 471 -9.69 4.21 22.35
CA PRO A 471 -9.95 5.36 21.47
C PRO A 471 -8.67 5.94 20.86
N VAL A 472 -7.57 5.95 21.62
CA VAL A 472 -6.26 6.44 21.14
C VAL A 472 -5.75 5.60 19.98
N ILE A 473 -5.74 4.26 20.12
CA ILE A 473 -5.24 3.37 19.07
C ILE A 473 -6.15 3.43 17.83
N ARG A 474 -7.48 3.45 18.03
CA ARG A 474 -8.47 3.59 16.94
C ARG A 474 -8.29 4.90 16.18
N GLY A 475 -8.21 6.03 16.89
CA GLY A 475 -8.01 7.35 16.29
C GLY A 475 -6.68 7.46 15.55
N ARG A 476 -5.59 6.93 16.14
CA ARG A 476 -4.28 6.87 15.49
C ARG A 476 -4.31 6.05 14.21
N TRP A 477 -4.99 4.90 14.22
CA TRP A 477 -5.13 4.04 13.04
C TRP A 477 -5.93 4.75 11.93
N ILE A 478 -7.03 5.45 12.26
CA ILE A 478 -7.77 6.27 11.28
C ILE A 478 -6.84 7.32 10.65
N LEU A 479 -6.13 8.08 11.47
CA LEU A 479 -5.24 9.15 10.99
C LEU A 479 -4.06 8.60 10.18
N THR A 480 -3.43 7.52 10.63
CA THR A 480 -2.19 6.98 10.05
C THR A 480 -2.48 6.13 8.82
N ASP A 481 -3.43 5.20 8.93
CA ASP A 481 -3.63 4.14 7.95
C ASP A 481 -4.71 4.51 6.93
N LEU A 482 -5.78 5.20 7.33
CA LEU A 482 -6.84 5.63 6.41
C LEU A 482 -6.62 7.02 5.80
N LEU A 483 -6.15 8.00 6.58
CA LEU A 483 -6.04 9.41 6.12
C LEU A 483 -4.63 9.83 5.76
N GLY A 484 -3.60 9.07 6.14
CA GLY A 484 -2.20 9.43 5.83
C GLY A 484 -1.71 10.71 6.52
N THR A 485 -2.39 11.13 7.59
CA THR A 485 -2.05 12.28 8.44
C THR A 485 -1.71 11.78 9.85
N PRO A 486 -0.64 10.97 10.03
CA PRO A 486 -0.32 10.37 11.32
C PRO A 486 -0.12 11.45 12.38
N PRO A 487 -0.61 11.25 13.62
CA PRO A 487 -0.33 12.19 14.69
C PRO A 487 1.17 12.24 14.97
N PRO A 488 1.68 13.35 15.52
CA PRO A 488 3.08 13.45 15.86
C PRO A 488 3.46 12.43 16.96
N PRO A 489 4.75 12.04 17.06
CA PRO A 489 5.17 11.10 18.09
C PRO A 489 4.90 11.66 19.50
N PRO A 490 4.63 10.78 20.49
CA PRO A 490 4.41 11.21 21.86
C PRO A 490 5.66 11.95 22.38
N PRO A 491 5.48 13.00 23.20
CA PRO A 491 6.59 13.80 23.66
C PRO A 491 7.47 13.01 24.66
N PRO A 492 8.80 13.25 24.73
CA PRO A 492 9.75 12.43 25.51
C PRO A 492 9.42 12.33 27.01
N GLY A 493 9.17 11.12 27.53
CA GLY A 493 8.74 10.93 28.92
C GLY A 493 7.24 11.11 29.15
N ALA A 494 6.41 10.95 28.11
CA ALA A 494 4.99 10.71 28.29
C ALA A 494 4.79 9.34 28.96
N ASP A 495 4.26 9.34 30.18
CA ASP A 495 3.94 8.11 30.91
C ASP A 495 2.69 7.44 30.33
N GLU A 496 2.60 6.11 30.46
CA GLU A 496 1.34 5.40 30.17
C GLU A 496 0.25 5.85 31.16
N ILE A 497 -1.02 5.66 30.79
CA ILE A 497 -2.12 5.86 31.73
C ILE A 497 -1.87 4.98 32.96
N ASP A 498 -1.90 5.59 34.14
CA ASP A 498 -1.75 4.90 35.43
C ASP A 498 -2.59 3.61 35.46
N GLU A 499 -1.99 2.49 35.87
CA GLU A 499 -2.66 1.19 35.88
C GLU A 499 -3.97 1.22 36.70
N GLU A 500 -4.03 1.97 37.79
CA GLU A 500 -5.24 2.12 38.60
C GLU A 500 -6.37 2.72 37.76
N ILE A 501 -6.09 3.79 37.00
CA ILE A 501 -7.07 4.43 36.10
C ILE A 501 -7.36 3.52 34.90
N ALA A 502 -6.34 2.90 34.33
CA ALA A 502 -6.42 2.09 33.13
C ALA A 502 -7.28 0.84 33.36
N PHE A 503 -7.21 0.24 34.55
CA PHE A 503 -8.02 -0.90 34.97
C PHE A 503 -9.24 -0.55 35.81
N ASP A 504 -9.48 0.73 36.15
CA ASP A 504 -10.70 1.14 36.85
C ASP A 504 -11.93 0.79 36.03
N GLU A 505 -12.72 -0.15 36.54
CA GLU A 505 -13.90 -0.64 35.86
C GLU A 505 -15.13 0.26 36.01
N GLY A 506 -15.05 1.28 36.86
CA GLY A 506 -16.06 2.32 37.08
C GLY A 506 -15.95 3.49 36.09
N LEU A 507 -14.85 3.61 35.35
CA LEU A 507 -14.63 4.67 34.38
C LEU A 507 -14.85 4.17 32.93
N THR A 508 -15.50 4.99 32.12
CA THR A 508 -15.56 4.83 30.66
C THR A 508 -14.19 5.10 30.03
N ALA A 509 -13.98 4.62 28.79
CA ALA A 509 -12.74 4.93 28.06
C ALA A 509 -12.54 6.45 27.85
N ARG A 510 -13.63 7.21 27.74
CA ARG A 510 -13.59 8.67 27.69
C ARG A 510 -13.09 9.27 29.01
N GLU A 511 -13.72 8.93 30.13
CA GLU A 511 -13.34 9.47 31.45
C GLU A 511 -11.88 9.15 31.78
N LYS A 512 -11.41 7.94 31.44
CA LYS A 512 -9.99 7.55 31.60
C LYS A 512 -9.05 8.46 30.80
N LEU A 513 -9.40 8.76 29.57
CA LEU A 513 -8.59 9.61 28.71
C LEU A 513 -8.65 11.08 29.12
N GLU A 514 -9.82 11.58 29.52
CA GLU A 514 -9.97 12.94 30.03
C GLU A 514 -9.08 13.17 31.25
N LEU A 515 -8.98 12.20 32.17
CA LEU A 515 -8.04 12.25 33.30
C LEU A 515 -6.58 12.24 32.87
N HIS A 516 -6.22 11.54 31.79
CA HIS A 516 -4.85 11.46 31.27
C HIS A 516 -4.45 12.71 30.46
N SER A 517 -5.38 13.29 29.71
CA SER A 517 -5.15 14.42 28.80
C SER A 517 -5.24 15.80 29.47
N ASP A 518 -5.35 15.86 30.80
CA ASP A 518 -5.55 17.11 31.55
C ASP A 518 -4.34 18.06 31.48
N SER A 519 -3.14 17.53 31.16
CA SER A 519 -1.96 18.36 30.94
C SER A 519 -1.98 19.02 29.54
N PRO A 520 -1.60 20.31 29.40
CA PRO A 520 -1.51 20.98 28.09
C PRO A 520 -0.64 20.23 27.07
N ARG A 521 0.42 19.58 27.56
CA ARG A 521 1.36 18.80 26.78
C ARG A 521 0.72 17.55 26.15
N CYS A 522 -0.20 16.88 26.83
CA CYS A 522 -0.93 15.73 26.30
C CYS A 522 -2.14 16.17 25.46
N ALA A 523 -2.83 17.24 25.87
CA ALA A 523 -4.04 17.73 25.22
C ALA A 523 -3.85 18.10 23.74
N SER A 524 -2.71 18.69 23.37
CA SER A 524 -2.40 19.12 21.98
C SER A 524 -2.60 17.98 20.97
N CYS A 525 -2.04 16.80 21.26
CA CYS A 525 -2.13 15.63 20.39
C CYS A 525 -3.47 14.89 20.56
N HIS A 526 -3.91 14.69 21.80
CA HIS A 526 -5.14 13.92 22.10
C HIS A 526 -6.40 14.57 21.52
N LYS A 527 -6.43 15.91 21.39
CA LYS A 527 -7.52 16.65 20.74
C LYS A 527 -7.79 16.21 19.29
N GLN A 528 -6.77 15.74 18.57
CA GLN A 528 -6.91 15.28 17.19
C GLN A 528 -7.19 13.78 17.08
N ILE A 529 -6.77 12.99 18.09
CA ILE A 529 -6.78 11.53 18.05
C ILE A 529 -8.05 10.96 18.69
N ASP A 530 -8.28 11.29 19.96
CA ASP A 530 -9.28 10.63 20.79
C ASP A 530 -10.72 10.81 20.27
N PRO A 531 -11.11 12.00 19.77
CA PRO A 531 -12.46 12.19 19.26
C PRO A 531 -12.83 11.25 18.11
N LEU A 532 -11.87 10.87 17.26
CA LEU A 532 -12.06 9.88 16.19
C LEU A 532 -12.34 8.49 16.78
N GLY A 533 -11.56 8.09 17.78
CA GLY A 533 -11.74 6.82 18.49
C GLY A 533 -13.08 6.73 19.23
N PHE A 534 -13.55 7.84 19.83
CA PHE A 534 -14.84 7.88 20.52
C PHE A 534 -16.02 7.55 19.59
N GLY A 535 -15.95 7.89 18.31
CA GLY A 535 -16.95 7.50 17.31
C GLY A 535 -17.17 5.98 17.23
N LEU A 536 -16.16 5.19 17.56
CA LEU A 536 -16.19 3.74 17.47
C LEU A 536 -16.45 3.03 18.80
N GLU A 537 -16.62 3.74 19.92
CA GLU A 537 -16.78 3.11 21.25
C GLU A 537 -18.05 2.27 21.42
N ASN A 538 -19.03 2.46 20.53
CA ASN A 538 -20.18 1.57 20.41
C ASN A 538 -19.82 0.17 19.91
N PHE A 539 -18.60 -0.06 19.44
CA PHE A 539 -18.05 -1.40 19.21
C PHE A 539 -17.12 -1.80 20.36
N ASP A 540 -17.32 -3.00 20.90
CA ASP A 540 -16.39 -3.59 21.86
C ASP A 540 -15.04 -3.93 21.21
N PHE A 541 -14.11 -4.43 22.01
CA PHE A 541 -12.75 -4.73 21.58
C PHE A 541 -12.67 -5.85 20.52
N PHE A 542 -13.75 -6.59 20.26
CA PHE A 542 -13.82 -7.66 19.26
C PHE A 542 -14.93 -7.42 18.22
N GLY A 543 -15.35 -6.16 18.10
CA GLY A 543 -16.25 -5.68 17.06
C GLY A 543 -17.73 -5.97 17.27
N ARG A 544 -18.19 -6.37 18.47
CA ARG A 544 -19.63 -6.47 18.77
C ARG A 544 -20.20 -5.10 19.10
N TYR A 545 -21.40 -4.83 18.58
CA TYR A 545 -22.07 -3.57 18.86
C TYR A 545 -22.69 -3.55 20.26
N ARG A 546 -22.59 -2.41 20.94
CA ARG A 546 -23.11 -2.13 22.28
C ARG A 546 -23.50 -0.66 22.44
N THR A 547 -24.58 -0.42 23.19
CA THR A 547 -25.03 0.94 23.58
C THR A 547 -24.62 1.30 25.01
N ARG A 548 -24.22 0.29 25.79
CA ARG A 548 -23.76 0.45 27.16
C ARG A 548 -22.45 -0.30 27.36
N ASN A 549 -21.57 0.30 28.16
CA ASN A 549 -20.47 -0.43 28.77
C ASN A 549 -20.85 -0.66 30.23
N ARG A 550 -21.13 -1.92 30.60
CA ARG A 550 -21.72 -2.28 31.88
C ARG A 550 -22.99 -1.48 32.18
N ARG A 551 -22.96 -0.57 33.15
CA ARG A 551 -24.11 0.26 33.57
C ARG A 551 -24.13 1.65 32.94
N GLN A 552 -23.05 2.08 32.30
CA GLN A 552 -22.92 3.41 31.71
C GLN A 552 -23.36 3.41 30.24
N VAL A 553 -24.05 4.47 29.84
CA VAL A 553 -24.35 4.74 28.43
C VAL A 553 -23.09 5.25 27.75
N ILE A 554 -22.80 4.75 26.56
CA ILE A 554 -21.61 5.15 25.81
C ILE A 554 -21.87 6.51 25.14
N ASP A 555 -20.99 7.48 25.39
CA ASP A 555 -20.97 8.75 24.65
C ASP A 555 -20.00 8.69 23.48
N SER A 556 -20.53 8.41 22.29
CA SER A 556 -19.80 8.33 21.03
C SER A 556 -19.74 9.65 20.25
N LYS A 557 -19.94 10.80 20.91
CA LYS A 557 -19.70 12.10 20.31
C LYS A 557 -18.20 12.28 20.00
N GLY A 558 -17.89 12.69 18.78
CA GLY A 558 -16.53 12.99 18.35
C GLY A 558 -16.46 14.29 17.55
N GLN A 559 -15.24 14.63 17.15
CA GLN A 559 -14.93 15.82 16.37
C GLN A 559 -13.76 15.53 15.43
N LEU A 560 -13.80 16.04 14.20
CA LEU A 560 -12.64 16.05 13.31
C LEU A 560 -11.67 17.20 13.69
N PRO A 561 -10.41 17.16 13.23
CA PRO A 561 -9.45 18.25 13.47
C PRO A 561 -9.90 19.63 12.99
N ASP A 562 -10.76 19.70 11.97
CA ASP A 562 -11.34 20.94 11.43
C ASP A 562 -12.51 21.49 12.28
N GLY A 563 -12.89 20.79 13.34
CA GLY A 563 -13.98 21.16 14.23
C GLY A 563 -15.34 20.53 13.91
N THR A 564 -15.47 19.76 12.82
CA THR A 564 -16.71 19.08 12.44
C THR A 564 -17.12 18.05 13.49
N VAL A 565 -18.32 18.19 14.06
CA VAL A 565 -18.83 17.30 15.12
C VAL A 565 -19.61 16.14 14.51
N PHE A 566 -19.41 14.93 15.03
CA PHE A 566 -20.17 13.74 14.64
C PHE A 566 -20.59 12.91 15.86
N ARG A 567 -21.44 11.90 15.63
CA ARG A 567 -21.85 10.92 16.64
C ARG A 567 -21.83 9.51 16.09
N GLY A 568 -21.21 8.60 16.85
CA GLY A 568 -21.14 7.19 16.51
C GLY A 568 -20.37 6.91 15.22
N ALA A 569 -20.38 5.64 14.82
CA ALA A 569 -19.62 5.18 13.67
C ALA A 569 -20.17 5.76 12.36
N ASP A 570 -21.49 5.86 12.19
CA ASP A 570 -22.09 6.37 10.95
C ASP A 570 -21.81 7.86 10.76
N GLY A 571 -21.91 8.66 11.82
CA GLY A 571 -21.51 10.07 11.76
C GLY A 571 -20.02 10.25 11.47
N LEU A 572 -19.15 9.38 12.01
CA LEU A 572 -17.72 9.39 11.69
C LEU A 572 -17.47 9.05 10.21
N LYS A 573 -18.15 8.04 9.67
CA LYS A 573 -18.06 7.66 8.24
C LYS A 573 -18.44 8.85 7.35
N GLU A 574 -19.59 9.47 7.63
CA GLU A 574 -20.08 10.65 6.89
C GLU A 574 -19.10 11.82 6.99
N ALA A 575 -18.57 12.09 8.19
CA ALA A 575 -17.60 13.16 8.40
C ALA A 575 -16.31 12.94 7.61
N ILE A 576 -15.77 11.71 7.58
CA ILE A 576 -14.58 11.38 6.78
C ILE A 576 -14.87 11.57 5.29
N VAL A 577 -15.97 11.02 4.78
CA VAL A 577 -16.30 11.09 3.34
C VAL A 577 -16.61 12.52 2.89
N THR A 578 -17.13 13.37 3.78
CA THR A 578 -17.51 14.74 3.43
C THR A 578 -16.35 15.73 3.60
N HIS A 579 -15.55 15.58 4.65
CA HIS A 579 -14.56 16.59 5.05
C HIS A 579 -13.11 16.16 4.84
N ARG A 580 -12.84 14.85 4.73
CA ARG A 580 -11.48 14.28 4.64
C ARG A 580 -11.32 13.32 3.45
N HIS A 581 -12.14 13.51 2.43
CA HIS A 581 -12.15 12.65 1.24
C HIS A 581 -10.82 12.67 0.49
N ASP A 582 -10.22 13.85 0.33
CA ASP A 582 -8.96 14.01 -0.39
C ASP A 582 -7.81 13.31 0.33
N ASP A 583 -7.78 13.36 1.66
CA ASP A 583 -6.81 12.62 2.48
C ASP A 583 -6.96 11.10 2.32
N LEU A 584 -8.20 10.61 2.34
CA LEU A 584 -8.50 9.19 2.09
C LEU A 584 -8.01 8.76 0.70
N VAL A 585 -8.38 9.51 -0.36
CA VAL A 585 -7.97 9.22 -1.74
C VAL A 585 -6.45 9.24 -1.87
N HIS A 586 -5.80 10.27 -1.33
CA HIS A 586 -4.36 10.42 -1.37
C HIS A 586 -3.66 9.25 -0.66
N GLN A 587 -4.14 8.84 0.51
CA GLN A 587 -3.58 7.70 1.23
C GLN A 587 -3.75 6.38 0.46
N VAL A 588 -4.92 6.14 -0.15
CA VAL A 588 -5.15 4.93 -0.96
C VAL A 588 -4.17 4.89 -2.15
N ILE A 589 -3.96 6.03 -2.83
CA ILE A 589 -2.97 6.15 -3.91
C ILE A 589 -1.58 5.79 -3.39
N ARG A 590 -1.14 6.41 -2.28
CA ARG A 590 0.20 6.19 -1.73
C ARG A 590 0.43 4.74 -1.34
N LYS A 591 -0.51 4.12 -0.64
CA LYS A 591 -0.38 2.75 -0.17
C LYS A 591 -0.32 1.77 -1.35
N MET A 592 -1.23 1.90 -2.31
CA MET A 592 -1.26 1.01 -3.47
C MET A 592 -0.06 1.24 -4.40
N LEU A 593 0.37 2.49 -4.61
CA LEU A 593 1.57 2.79 -5.40
C LEU A 593 2.82 2.23 -4.74
N SER A 594 3.00 2.43 -3.42
CA SER A 594 4.13 1.87 -2.67
C SER A 594 4.21 0.36 -2.76
N TYR A 595 3.08 -0.34 -2.57
CA TYR A 595 2.99 -1.79 -2.73
C TYR A 595 3.31 -2.23 -4.16
N SER A 596 2.77 -1.55 -5.17
CA SER A 596 3.00 -1.88 -6.58
C SER A 596 4.47 -1.75 -7.01
N LEU A 597 5.20 -0.83 -6.39
CA LEU A 597 6.62 -0.58 -6.66
C LEU A 597 7.54 -1.41 -5.77
N GLY A 598 7.02 -2.01 -4.67
CA GLY A 598 7.82 -2.76 -3.71
C GLY A 598 8.89 -1.89 -3.03
N ARG A 599 8.59 -0.61 -2.77
CA ARG A 599 9.49 0.32 -2.09
C ARG A 599 8.73 1.46 -1.42
N GLN A 600 9.40 2.13 -0.48
CA GLN A 600 8.92 3.39 0.07
C GLN A 600 8.81 4.45 -1.05
N LEU A 601 7.77 5.28 -0.94
CA LEU A 601 7.59 6.45 -1.80
C LEU A 601 8.42 7.62 -1.29
N GLU A 602 9.08 8.27 -2.23
CA GLU A 602 9.96 9.41 -1.99
C GLU A 602 9.37 10.68 -2.61
N TYR A 603 10.01 11.83 -2.38
CA TYR A 603 9.56 13.12 -2.89
C TYR A 603 9.39 13.16 -4.42
N TYR A 604 10.16 12.35 -5.15
CA TYR A 604 10.09 12.28 -6.61
C TYR A 604 8.88 11.49 -7.15
N ASP A 605 8.18 10.73 -6.29
CA ASP A 605 6.95 10.02 -6.67
C ASP A 605 5.71 10.91 -6.62
N GLU A 606 5.80 12.09 -5.99
CA GLU A 606 4.66 12.99 -5.75
C GLU A 606 3.99 13.45 -7.06
N ALA A 607 4.76 13.64 -8.14
CA ALA A 607 4.21 13.95 -9.45
C ALA A 607 3.27 12.86 -9.97
N ALA A 608 3.59 11.58 -9.71
CA ALA A 608 2.73 10.47 -10.08
C ALA A 608 1.46 10.45 -9.23
N ILE A 609 1.58 10.70 -7.93
CA ILE A 609 0.45 10.76 -6.99
C ILE A 609 -0.54 11.85 -7.39
N ILE A 610 -0.07 13.06 -7.67
CA ILE A 610 -0.90 14.19 -8.13
C ILE A 610 -1.63 13.83 -9.43
N ARG A 611 -0.93 13.22 -10.40
CA ARG A 611 -1.53 12.83 -11.69
C ARG A 611 -2.59 11.74 -11.51
N ILE A 612 -2.34 10.75 -10.67
CA ILE A 612 -3.31 9.70 -10.33
C ILE A 612 -4.54 10.33 -9.64
N GLY A 613 -4.33 11.26 -8.70
CA GLY A 613 -5.41 11.97 -8.01
C GLY A 613 -6.32 12.73 -8.98
N LYS A 614 -5.75 13.53 -9.89
CA LYS A 614 -6.50 14.24 -10.95
C LYS A 614 -7.29 13.28 -11.84
N ALA A 615 -6.69 12.14 -12.20
CA ALA A 615 -7.36 11.14 -13.02
C ALA A 615 -8.51 10.45 -12.27
N LEU A 616 -8.37 10.22 -10.95
CA LEU A 616 -9.43 9.69 -10.12
C LEU A 616 -10.59 10.66 -9.99
N GLU A 617 -10.33 11.95 -9.71
CA GLU A 617 -11.35 12.98 -9.65
C GLU A 617 -12.17 13.03 -10.95
N ALA A 618 -11.49 13.00 -12.11
CA ALA A 618 -12.14 12.98 -13.42
C ALA A 618 -12.96 11.71 -13.71
N ASN A 619 -12.79 10.66 -12.92
CA ASN A 619 -13.45 9.36 -13.09
C ASN A 619 -14.11 8.91 -11.78
N GLU A 620 -14.71 9.82 -11.00
CA GLU A 620 -15.53 9.51 -9.80
C GLU A 620 -14.81 8.62 -8.74
N PHE A 621 -13.49 8.74 -8.65
CA PHE A 621 -12.63 8.03 -7.70
C PHE A 621 -12.73 6.50 -7.78
N ARG A 622 -12.89 5.97 -8.99
CA ARG A 622 -13.07 4.52 -9.26
C ARG A 622 -11.81 3.69 -9.00
N MET A 623 -11.96 2.54 -8.33
CA MET A 623 -10.84 1.66 -7.97
C MET A 623 -10.10 1.07 -9.18
N LYS A 624 -10.79 0.71 -10.29
CA LYS A 624 -10.07 0.24 -11.50
C LYS A 624 -9.29 1.38 -12.15
N THR A 625 -9.77 2.62 -12.08
CA THR A 625 -9.00 3.80 -12.54
C THR A 625 -7.71 3.96 -11.73
N LEU A 626 -7.75 3.80 -10.41
CA LEU A 626 -6.55 3.85 -9.57
C LEU A 626 -5.48 2.87 -10.05
N ILE A 627 -5.83 1.58 -10.20
CA ILE A 627 -4.91 0.54 -10.63
C ILE A 627 -4.34 0.85 -12.03
N LYS A 628 -5.20 1.26 -12.97
CA LYS A 628 -4.78 1.62 -14.33
C LYS A 628 -3.80 2.78 -14.34
N GLN A 629 -4.05 3.82 -13.54
CA GLN A 629 -3.18 5.00 -13.47
C GLN A 629 -1.85 4.70 -12.76
N ILE A 630 -1.84 3.81 -11.76
CA ILE A 630 -0.59 3.27 -11.19
C ILE A 630 0.24 2.57 -12.27
N VAL A 631 -0.37 1.65 -13.03
CA VAL A 631 0.32 0.90 -14.09
C VAL A 631 0.83 1.81 -15.21
N LEU A 632 0.10 2.89 -15.52
CA LEU A 632 0.51 3.88 -16.50
C LEU A 632 1.54 4.89 -15.98
N SER A 633 1.76 4.94 -14.66
CA SER A 633 2.62 5.94 -14.04
C SER A 633 4.09 5.81 -14.44
N TYR A 634 4.80 6.94 -14.38
CA TYR A 634 6.23 6.99 -14.66
C TYR A 634 7.06 6.03 -13.78
N PRO A 635 6.93 6.00 -12.43
CA PRO A 635 7.71 5.09 -11.60
C PRO A 635 7.39 3.60 -11.86
N PHE A 636 6.18 3.27 -12.33
CA PHE A 636 5.83 1.88 -12.67
C PHE A 636 6.37 1.42 -14.03
N GLN A 637 6.53 2.33 -15.00
CA GLN A 637 7.01 1.99 -16.34
C GLN A 637 8.50 2.28 -16.57
N TYR A 638 9.15 2.97 -15.64
CA TYR A 638 10.56 3.33 -15.73
C TYR A 638 11.31 2.87 -14.49
N LYS A 639 12.63 2.81 -14.60
CA LYS A 639 13.55 2.49 -13.52
C LYS A 639 14.84 3.29 -13.66
N GLN A 640 15.57 3.40 -12.57
CA GLN A 640 16.90 3.99 -12.53
C GLN A 640 17.80 3.16 -11.62
N HIS A 641 19.09 3.04 -11.94
CA HIS A 641 20.06 2.42 -11.05
C HIS A 641 20.64 3.46 -10.10
N GLN A 642 20.78 3.10 -8.83
CA GLN A 642 21.48 3.94 -7.86
C GLN A 642 22.98 3.80 -8.10
N THR A 643 23.66 4.86 -8.54
CA THR A 643 25.13 4.87 -8.52
C THR A 643 25.59 4.90 -7.08
N GLU A 644 26.43 3.94 -6.70
CA GLU A 644 27.20 4.03 -5.45
C GLU A 644 28.02 5.34 -5.54
N ASN A 645 27.66 6.31 -4.70
CA ASN A 645 28.45 7.51 -4.44
C ASN A 645 29.02 7.42 -3.03
#